data_AF-A0A397URI9-F1
#
_entry.id   AF-A0A397URI9-F1
#
_cell.length_a   1.000
_cell.length_b   1.000
_cell.length_c   1.000
_cell.angle_alpha   90.00
_cell.angle_beta   90.00
_cell.angle_gamma   90.00
#
_symmetry.space_group_name_H-M   'P 1'
#
loop_
_entity.id
_entity.type
_entity.pdbx_description
1 polymer ?
#
loop_
_entity_poly.entity_id
_entity_poly.type
_entity_poly.pdbx_seq_one_letter_code
_entity_poly.pdbx_strand_id
1 'polypeptide(L)'
;QLSFIGKNFSIELANGSVKLFKDCTTWELLNLRPTTVLDIPERLYQKYGITSQFLQASLKDYIIQTVGKDYLEQKFGITKPSLYFASSTHHYSWPKGCAIVGIGSGNLKSVPVDYAARLDINELDKVLAKCVRNKQAVYAVVAIMGSTEQGACDPLTDIVVLRERYQRRYGLSFEIHADAAWGGYFRTMLIEPSKNSPCGDDSEGHDEDGDTFVPILALNPYTRKHLYSIKDCDSITIDPHKSGYIPYPDGGLCYQDQRMRYLVTWTSPVVTRPMEESIGIYGVEGSKPGAAPVAAWLSHDVIGLHQKGYGALLGQATFTCSKIYCHWATMSTDKDNFIVVPFNMLPAEKLNPPNSKEVKKQKQKIRELIVTKSNLDIIKNEEAMNLIKKVGSDLIINTFACNFKVNGKMNENIDEANYLNRRLFEKFSITSYKQANKSKPLILTSTMLRQSAYGNCLTNFKNRLGLKGDQDLYVLINVVMSPWPTEFDFITTLTKTFKENLKELAELSIRRNIKTTAHLNLIPSIEENQLNEKICYTSHLFVIQGTDEIYLVHLPIFQLATHRYQVIIKAEIPTRIMEKYKDFRKKNSSKVLILWCQENITIDQIATEGSSFTACIIKDFDHYIALKEHPKISSITFRVKTIKLLKMRNLELPYQDADYPKDRVPFYIYGTKNQLHIDHLLLKSPSIQLSAENVKIELTSGKFTKEQKERGAIVHIIAKEEKDGTIIDLYEVAMQPFPDTKYLGDSFFFKTNNCFHVELYEDPAYDPTSNGPGLDKIDSISPFAIGKLILPSVSKGGLYIDSHLINIDPIVKIKKDGIAKCTSTGSWRKCPKQLFVNAEKVDVKTSPVHASFFSSL
;
A
#
# COMPACT_ATOMS: atom_id res chain seq x y z
N GLN A 1 -53.70 -7.71 -0.93
CA GLN A 1 -54.16 -8.53 0.22
C GLN A 1 -54.33 -7.70 1.49
N LEU A 2 -53.44 -6.75 1.81
CA LEU A 2 -53.53 -5.91 3.02
C LEU A 2 -54.24 -4.54 2.85
N SER A 3 -55.15 -4.37 1.88
CA SER A 3 -55.79 -3.06 1.66
C SER A 3 -56.71 -2.61 2.80
N PHE A 4 -57.27 -3.56 3.56
CA PHE A 4 -58.23 -3.31 4.64
C PHE A 4 -57.62 -2.55 5.83
N ILE A 5 -56.30 -2.63 6.07
CA ILE A 5 -55.63 -1.87 7.13
C ILE A 5 -55.32 -0.43 6.74
N GLY A 6 -55.37 -0.09 5.45
CA GLY A 6 -54.88 1.18 4.91
C GLY A 6 -55.57 2.42 5.48
N LYS A 7 -56.83 2.33 5.94
CA LYS A 7 -57.55 3.46 6.53
C LYS A 7 -57.09 3.79 7.97
N ASN A 8 -56.54 2.82 8.69
CA ASN A 8 -56.37 2.89 10.15
C ASN A 8 -54.95 2.56 10.63
N PHE A 9 -54.05 2.07 9.77
CA PHE A 9 -52.68 1.78 10.14
C PHE A 9 -51.79 3.02 10.01
N SER A 10 -51.40 3.59 11.14
CA SER A 10 -50.47 4.70 11.24
C SER A 10 -49.05 4.25 11.55
N ILE A 11 -48.07 5.10 11.29
CA ILE A 11 -46.67 4.89 11.61
C ILE A 11 -46.04 6.17 12.14
N GLU A 12 -45.10 6.04 13.06
CA GLU A 12 -44.27 7.15 13.53
C GLU A 12 -43.14 7.40 12.52
N LEU A 13 -42.98 8.64 12.08
CA LEU A 13 -41.92 9.07 11.18
C LEU A 13 -40.63 9.34 11.98
N ALA A 14 -39.49 9.48 11.28
CA ALA A 14 -38.20 9.74 11.94
C ALA A 14 -38.20 10.94 12.90
N ASN A 15 -38.97 11.99 12.57
CA ASN A 15 -39.10 13.20 13.37
C ASN A 15 -40.08 13.08 14.57
N GLY A 16 -40.70 11.91 14.77
CA GLY A 16 -41.67 11.65 15.83
C GLY A 16 -43.12 11.99 15.50
N SER A 17 -43.41 12.54 14.32
CA SER A 17 -44.80 12.75 13.88
C SER A 17 -45.46 11.43 13.45
N VAL A 18 -46.78 11.33 13.55
CA VAL A 18 -47.53 10.12 13.20
C VAL A 18 -48.39 10.38 11.96
N LYS A 19 -48.34 9.46 10.98
CA LYS A 19 -49.09 9.55 9.73
C LYS A 19 -49.71 8.20 9.36
N LEU A 20 -50.78 8.19 8.58
CA LEU A 20 -51.26 6.94 7.96
C LEU A 20 -50.17 6.38 7.04
N PHE A 21 -49.85 5.09 7.17
CA PHE A 21 -48.74 4.45 6.47
C PHE A 21 -48.85 4.58 4.95
N LYS A 22 -50.08 4.47 4.42
CA LYS A 22 -50.38 4.64 2.99
C LYS A 22 -50.20 6.07 2.47
N ASP A 23 -50.19 7.07 3.36
CA ASP A 23 -50.10 8.49 3.01
C ASP A 23 -48.67 9.00 3.19
N CYS A 24 -47.74 8.17 3.68
CA CYS A 24 -46.32 8.49 3.77
C CYS A 24 -45.70 8.66 2.37
N THR A 25 -44.91 9.71 2.21
CA THR A 25 -44.10 9.93 1.00
C THR A 25 -42.96 8.92 0.92
N THR A 26 -42.41 8.70 -0.28
CA THR A 26 -41.22 7.85 -0.46
C THR A 26 -40.06 8.26 0.46
N TRP A 27 -39.84 9.56 0.65
CA TRP A 27 -38.79 10.07 1.56
C TRP A 27 -39.06 9.69 3.01
N GLU A 28 -40.31 9.83 3.48
CA GLU A 28 -40.69 9.46 4.84
C GLU A 28 -40.53 7.95 5.08
N LEU A 29 -40.92 7.11 4.09
CA LEU A 29 -40.80 5.65 4.17
C LEU A 29 -39.34 5.17 4.18
N LEU A 30 -38.47 5.79 3.38
CA LEU A 30 -37.03 5.47 3.34
C LEU A 30 -36.27 5.89 4.62
N ASN A 31 -36.91 6.65 5.52
CA ASN A 31 -36.28 7.22 6.71
C ASN A 31 -37.02 6.87 8.00
N LEU A 32 -37.85 5.83 8.01
CA LEU A 32 -38.37 5.29 9.26
C LEU A 32 -37.22 4.88 10.18
N ARG A 33 -37.41 5.00 11.51
CA ARG A 33 -36.40 4.52 12.45
C ARG A 33 -36.29 2.99 12.36
N PRO A 34 -35.10 2.39 12.54
CA PRO A 34 -34.95 0.93 12.51
C PRO A 34 -35.97 0.22 13.41
N THR A 35 -36.13 0.69 14.66
CA THR A 35 -37.12 0.15 15.61
C THR A 35 -38.56 0.23 15.09
N THR A 36 -38.94 1.36 14.47
CA THR A 36 -40.27 1.54 13.89
C THR A 36 -40.54 0.53 12.76
N VAL A 37 -39.54 0.20 11.94
CA VAL A 37 -39.67 -0.81 10.88
C VAL A 37 -39.85 -2.20 11.50
N LEU A 38 -39.03 -2.55 12.50
CA LEU A 38 -39.07 -3.85 13.18
C LEU A 38 -40.36 -4.08 13.99
N ASP A 39 -41.03 -3.01 14.42
CA ASP A 39 -42.30 -3.08 15.15
C ASP A 39 -43.50 -3.38 14.24
N ILE A 40 -43.40 -3.20 12.91
CA ILE A 40 -44.54 -3.35 12.00
C ILE A 40 -45.24 -4.71 12.13
N PRO A 41 -44.54 -5.87 12.06
CA PRO A 41 -45.19 -7.18 12.15
C PRO A 41 -45.96 -7.37 13.45
N GLU A 42 -45.36 -7.03 14.59
CA GLU A 42 -45.98 -7.16 15.91
C GLU A 42 -47.21 -6.25 16.03
N ARG A 43 -47.11 -5.01 15.56
CA ARG A 43 -48.24 -4.06 15.55
C ARG A 43 -49.39 -4.54 14.67
N LEU A 44 -49.09 -5.19 13.54
CA LEU A 44 -50.12 -5.78 12.67
C LEU A 44 -50.83 -6.95 13.35
N TYR A 45 -50.08 -7.80 14.07
CA TYR A 45 -50.65 -8.88 14.86
C TYR A 45 -51.53 -8.36 16.00
N GLN A 46 -50.99 -7.48 16.85
CA GLN A 46 -51.71 -6.94 18.01
C GLN A 46 -52.98 -6.16 17.62
N LYS A 47 -52.94 -5.39 16.54
CA LYS A 47 -54.07 -4.52 16.15
C LYS A 47 -55.10 -5.22 15.28
N TYR A 48 -54.69 -6.17 14.44
CA TYR A 48 -55.56 -6.76 13.41
C TYR A 48 -55.60 -8.28 13.42
N GLY A 49 -54.87 -8.95 14.32
CA GLY A 49 -54.76 -10.41 14.35
C GLY A 49 -54.01 -11.00 13.14
N ILE A 50 -53.23 -10.18 12.42
CA ILE A 50 -52.50 -10.63 11.23
C ILE A 50 -51.35 -11.56 11.65
N THR A 51 -51.44 -12.84 11.29
CA THR A 51 -50.43 -13.84 11.61
C THR A 51 -49.16 -13.65 10.78
N SER A 52 -48.02 -14.14 11.30
CA SER A 52 -46.74 -14.09 10.58
C SER A 52 -46.77 -14.86 9.25
N GLN A 53 -47.49 -15.99 9.19
CA GLN A 53 -47.67 -16.77 7.96
C GLN A 53 -48.46 -16.00 6.90
N PHE A 54 -49.55 -15.34 7.30
CA PHE A 54 -50.33 -14.52 6.37
C PHE A 54 -49.54 -13.31 5.88
N LEU A 55 -48.82 -12.64 6.79
CA LEU A 55 -47.97 -11.49 6.44
C LEU A 55 -46.87 -11.90 5.46
N GLN A 56 -46.18 -13.00 5.72
CA GLN A 56 -45.16 -13.56 4.82
C GLN A 56 -45.72 -13.84 3.42
N ALA A 57 -46.86 -14.54 3.34
CA ALA A 57 -47.51 -14.83 2.06
C ALA A 57 -47.92 -13.53 1.33
N SER A 58 -48.41 -12.53 2.07
CA SER A 58 -48.82 -11.24 1.52
C SER A 58 -47.65 -10.39 0.99
N LEU A 59 -46.46 -10.53 1.57
CA LEU A 59 -45.27 -9.73 1.25
C LEU A 59 -44.34 -10.40 0.21
N LYS A 60 -44.52 -11.70 -0.06
CA LYS A 60 -43.64 -12.51 -0.93
C LYS A 60 -43.29 -11.80 -2.24
N ASP A 61 -44.28 -11.22 -2.90
CA ASP A 61 -44.13 -10.60 -4.23
C ASP A 61 -43.64 -9.13 -4.18
N TYR A 62 -43.31 -8.60 -3.00
CA TYR A 62 -43.01 -7.18 -2.79
C TYR A 62 -41.66 -6.91 -2.11
N ILE A 63 -41.08 -7.87 -1.39
CA ILE A 63 -39.82 -7.66 -0.65
C ILE A 63 -38.59 -7.76 -1.55
N ILE A 64 -37.54 -7.02 -1.21
CA ILE A 64 -36.30 -6.93 -2.02
C ILE A 64 -35.61 -8.28 -2.23
N GLN A 65 -35.78 -9.22 -1.30
CA GLN A 65 -35.24 -10.57 -1.38
C GLN A 65 -35.86 -11.34 -2.57
N THR A 66 -37.10 -11.02 -2.96
CA THR A 66 -37.78 -11.65 -4.10
C THR A 66 -37.60 -10.86 -5.39
N VAL A 67 -37.89 -9.55 -5.38
CA VAL A 67 -37.98 -8.75 -6.61
C VAL A 67 -36.71 -7.98 -6.97
N GLY A 68 -35.72 -7.97 -6.06
CA GLY A 68 -34.56 -7.10 -6.15
C GLY A 68 -34.89 -5.65 -5.81
N LYS A 69 -33.90 -4.92 -5.28
CA LYS A 69 -34.12 -3.52 -4.87
C LYS A 69 -34.42 -2.58 -6.06
N ASP A 70 -33.81 -2.82 -7.22
CA ASP A 70 -33.88 -1.90 -8.37
C ASP A 70 -35.31 -1.82 -8.92
N TYR A 71 -36.05 -2.94 -8.89
CA TYR A 71 -37.46 -2.97 -9.24
C TYR A 71 -38.29 -2.05 -8.35
N LEU A 72 -38.07 -2.09 -7.04
CA LEU A 72 -38.77 -1.21 -6.09
C LEU A 72 -38.31 0.24 -6.24
N GLU A 73 -37.02 0.49 -6.43
CA GLU A 73 -36.49 1.83 -6.67
C GLU A 73 -37.17 2.48 -7.88
N GLN A 74 -37.30 1.76 -9.01
CA GLN A 74 -38.03 2.25 -10.18
C GLN A 74 -39.51 2.50 -9.87
N LYS A 75 -40.18 1.56 -9.19
CA LYS A 75 -41.61 1.65 -8.86
C LYS A 75 -41.94 2.84 -7.96
N PHE A 76 -41.05 3.19 -7.03
CA PHE A 76 -41.23 4.30 -6.09
C PHE A 76 -40.56 5.60 -6.54
N GLY A 77 -40.03 5.66 -7.77
CA GLY A 77 -39.40 6.86 -8.33
C GLY A 77 -38.11 7.27 -7.61
N ILE A 78 -37.38 6.31 -7.06
CA ILE A 78 -36.10 6.53 -6.38
C ILE A 78 -35.02 6.64 -7.45
N THR A 79 -34.63 7.86 -7.82
CA THR A 79 -33.61 8.12 -8.85
C THR A 79 -32.19 8.25 -8.31
N LYS A 80 -32.04 8.32 -6.98
CA LYS A 80 -30.75 8.39 -6.29
C LYS A 80 -30.64 7.20 -5.35
N PRO A 81 -29.72 6.25 -5.60
CA PRO A 81 -29.55 5.11 -4.73
C PRO A 81 -29.15 5.56 -3.31
N SER A 82 -29.64 4.84 -2.31
CA SER A 82 -29.27 5.07 -0.91
C SER A 82 -27.79 4.77 -0.68
N LEU A 83 -27.20 5.47 0.30
CA LEU A 83 -25.75 5.44 0.54
C LEU A 83 -25.38 4.73 1.85
N TYR A 84 -24.18 4.16 1.88
CA TYR A 84 -23.47 3.87 3.13
C TYR A 84 -22.42 4.93 3.38
N PHE A 85 -22.17 5.25 4.66
CA PHE A 85 -21.02 6.04 5.06
C PHE A 85 -20.12 5.24 6.00
N ALA A 86 -18.82 5.33 5.79
CA ALA A 86 -17.81 4.78 6.69
C ALA A 86 -16.58 5.70 6.63
N SER A 87 -15.71 5.65 7.63
CA SER A 87 -14.39 6.29 7.56
C SER A 87 -13.65 5.88 6.27
N SER A 88 -12.86 6.78 5.68
CA SER A 88 -12.02 6.50 4.51
C SER A 88 -10.97 5.42 4.74
N THR A 89 -10.74 5.05 5.99
CA THR A 89 -9.85 3.96 6.43
C THR A 89 -10.60 2.64 6.66
N HIS A 90 -11.82 2.50 6.15
CA HIS A 90 -12.63 1.28 6.28
C HIS A 90 -11.94 0.02 5.74
N HIS A 91 -12.20 -1.10 6.39
CA HIS A 91 -11.71 -2.39 5.93
C HIS A 91 -12.30 -2.74 4.54
N TYR A 92 -11.54 -3.48 3.74
CA TYR A 92 -11.95 -3.83 2.36
C TYR A 92 -13.23 -4.69 2.30
N SER A 93 -13.68 -5.25 3.42
CA SER A 93 -14.96 -5.96 3.53
C SER A 93 -16.15 -5.08 3.19
N TRP A 94 -16.11 -3.77 3.47
CA TRP A 94 -17.22 -2.85 3.22
C TRP A 94 -17.52 -2.63 1.73
N PRO A 95 -16.57 -2.20 0.88
CA PRO A 95 -16.83 -2.07 -0.55
C PRO A 95 -17.12 -3.43 -1.21
N LYS A 96 -16.50 -4.52 -0.71
CA LYS A 96 -16.79 -5.89 -1.16
C LYS A 96 -18.22 -6.32 -0.80
N GLY A 97 -18.66 -6.02 0.42
CA GLY A 97 -20.02 -6.31 0.90
C GLY A 97 -21.06 -5.61 0.05
N CYS A 98 -20.87 -4.31 -0.20
CA CYS A 98 -21.73 -3.54 -1.11
C CYS A 98 -21.81 -4.16 -2.51
N ALA A 99 -20.69 -4.66 -3.05
CA ALA A 99 -20.67 -5.34 -4.34
C ALA A 99 -21.44 -6.67 -4.32
N ILE A 100 -21.25 -7.49 -3.27
CA ILE A 100 -21.93 -8.79 -3.12
C ILE A 100 -23.44 -8.63 -3.02
N VAL A 101 -23.94 -7.64 -2.29
CA VAL A 101 -25.38 -7.44 -2.08
C VAL A 101 -26.07 -6.61 -3.17
N GLY A 102 -25.38 -6.33 -4.29
CA GLY A 102 -25.95 -5.60 -5.43
C GLY A 102 -26.14 -4.10 -5.21
N ILE A 103 -25.53 -3.52 -4.17
CA ILE A 103 -25.54 -2.08 -3.92
C ILE A 103 -24.45 -1.36 -4.73
N GLY A 104 -23.33 -2.05 -4.99
CA GLY A 104 -22.17 -1.50 -5.69
C GLY A 104 -21.30 -0.63 -4.79
N SER A 105 -19.98 -0.83 -4.87
CA SER A 105 -19.00 -0.10 -4.03
C SER A 105 -19.05 1.42 -4.22
N GLY A 106 -19.54 1.90 -5.37
CA GLY A 106 -19.74 3.32 -5.64
C GLY A 106 -20.76 3.99 -4.70
N ASN A 107 -21.63 3.22 -4.03
CA ASN A 107 -22.61 3.73 -3.07
C ASN A 107 -22.14 3.67 -1.60
N LEU A 108 -20.95 3.13 -1.35
CA LEU A 108 -20.22 3.36 -0.10
C LEU A 108 -19.43 4.67 -0.25
N LYS A 109 -19.78 5.68 0.54
CA LYS A 109 -19.09 6.97 0.54
C LYS A 109 -18.15 7.04 1.74
N SER A 110 -16.88 7.20 1.45
CA SER A 110 -15.85 7.43 2.46
C SER A 110 -16.00 8.82 3.08
N VAL A 111 -15.93 8.88 4.41
CA VAL A 111 -15.84 10.11 5.19
C VAL A 111 -14.38 10.35 5.57
N PRO A 112 -13.81 11.55 5.35
CA PRO A 112 -12.44 11.87 5.76
C PRO A 112 -12.18 11.61 7.25
N VAL A 113 -10.90 11.46 7.57
CA VAL A 113 -10.42 11.20 8.93
C VAL A 113 -9.66 12.37 9.53
N ASP A 114 -9.66 12.45 10.86
CA ASP A 114 -8.83 13.35 11.64
C ASP A 114 -7.34 12.91 11.65
N TYR A 115 -6.50 13.67 12.36
CA TYR A 115 -5.06 13.38 12.49
C TYR A 115 -4.72 12.12 13.30
N ALA A 116 -5.70 11.43 13.87
CA ALA A 116 -5.58 10.14 14.53
C ALA A 116 -6.21 8.99 13.73
N ALA A 117 -6.58 9.24 12.45
CA ALA A 117 -7.25 8.29 11.55
C ALA A 117 -8.66 7.88 11.99
N ARG A 118 -9.34 8.71 12.78
CA ARG A 118 -10.72 8.51 13.21
C ARG A 118 -11.65 9.28 12.29
N LEU A 119 -12.86 8.79 12.05
CA LEU A 119 -13.88 9.49 11.27
C LEU A 119 -14.06 10.94 11.76
N ASP A 120 -13.98 11.91 10.84
CA ASP A 120 -14.24 13.32 11.17
C ASP A 120 -15.76 13.57 11.23
N ILE A 121 -16.25 13.84 12.45
CA ILE A 121 -17.67 14.05 12.70
C ILE A 121 -18.22 15.28 11.95
N ASN A 122 -17.40 16.30 11.68
CA ASN A 122 -17.83 17.48 10.95
C ASN A 122 -17.98 17.18 9.46
N GLU A 123 -17.12 16.33 8.90
CA GLU A 123 -17.26 15.88 7.52
C GLU A 123 -18.47 14.96 7.34
N LEU A 124 -18.75 14.07 8.31
CA LEU A 124 -19.98 13.28 8.33
C LEU A 124 -21.22 14.17 8.34
N ASP A 125 -21.23 15.21 9.19
CA ASP A 125 -22.33 16.18 9.24
C ASP A 125 -22.56 16.87 7.88
N LYS A 126 -21.49 17.31 7.22
CA LYS A 126 -21.57 17.95 5.89
C LYS A 126 -22.19 17.02 4.84
N VAL A 127 -21.79 15.75 4.80
CA VAL A 127 -22.31 14.80 3.80
C VAL A 127 -23.75 14.38 4.12
N LEU A 128 -24.13 14.23 5.39
CA LEU A 128 -25.52 13.96 5.78
C LEU A 128 -26.44 15.16 5.45
N ALA A 129 -25.99 16.40 5.68
CA ALA A 129 -26.72 17.60 5.26
C ALA A 129 -26.94 17.66 3.74
N LYS A 130 -25.96 17.19 2.96
CA LYS A 130 -26.08 17.05 1.51
C LYS A 130 -27.13 15.98 1.14
N CYS A 131 -27.17 14.84 1.83
CA CYS A 131 -28.19 13.81 1.65
C CYS A 131 -29.61 14.35 1.90
N VAL A 132 -29.83 15.11 2.97
CA VAL A 132 -31.12 15.77 3.27
C VAL A 132 -31.55 16.68 2.12
N ARG A 133 -30.68 17.62 1.69
CA ARG A 133 -31.00 18.55 0.60
C ARG A 133 -31.33 17.84 -0.71
N ASN A 134 -30.67 16.71 -0.95
CA ASN A 134 -30.80 15.94 -2.18
C ASN A 134 -31.92 14.90 -2.16
N LYS A 135 -32.60 14.71 -1.01
CA LYS A 135 -33.52 13.60 -0.74
C LYS A 135 -32.90 12.24 -1.09
N GLN A 136 -31.64 12.03 -0.71
CA GLN A 136 -30.93 10.77 -0.90
C GLN A 136 -30.82 10.04 0.43
N ALA A 137 -31.41 8.85 0.54
CA ALA A 137 -31.48 8.11 1.79
C ALA A 137 -30.13 7.47 2.16
N VAL A 138 -30.02 7.02 3.40
CA VAL A 138 -28.80 6.43 3.95
C VAL A 138 -29.16 5.09 4.57
N TYR A 139 -28.50 4.02 4.12
CA TYR A 139 -28.66 2.69 4.70
C TYR A 139 -28.09 2.69 6.12
N ALA A 140 -26.78 2.92 6.23
CA ALA A 140 -26.09 2.96 7.50
C ALA A 140 -24.89 3.91 7.52
N VAL A 141 -24.55 4.35 8.74
CA VAL A 141 -23.25 4.90 9.08
C VAL A 141 -22.48 3.83 9.86
N VAL A 142 -21.29 3.49 9.38
CA VAL A 142 -20.39 2.53 9.99
C VAL A 142 -19.39 3.28 10.86
N ALA A 143 -19.38 2.95 12.15
CA ALA A 143 -18.33 3.38 13.08
C ALA A 143 -17.29 2.27 13.22
N ILE A 144 -16.03 2.56 12.90
CA ILE A 144 -14.94 1.60 13.03
C ILE A 144 -14.39 1.66 14.45
N MET A 145 -14.61 0.58 15.21
CA MET A 145 -14.12 0.43 16.57
C MET A 145 -12.82 -0.38 16.53
N GLY A 146 -11.72 0.27 16.15
CA GLY A 146 -10.41 -0.35 15.98
C GLY A 146 -10.05 -0.58 14.51
N SER A 147 -9.61 0.48 13.83
CA SER A 147 -9.16 0.42 12.44
C SER A 147 -8.01 -0.59 12.24
N THR A 148 -7.99 -1.28 11.11
CA THR A 148 -6.97 -2.32 10.81
C THR A 148 -5.54 -1.83 10.90
N GLU A 149 -5.26 -0.59 10.46
CA GLU A 149 -3.89 -0.12 10.31
C GLU A 149 -3.38 0.62 11.56
N GLN A 150 -4.21 1.42 12.23
CA GLN A 150 -3.81 2.26 13.37
C GLN A 150 -4.46 1.88 14.72
N GLY A 151 -5.40 0.94 14.73
CA GLY A 151 -6.25 0.67 15.90
C GLY A 151 -7.10 1.88 16.31
N ALA A 152 -7.42 2.80 15.40
CA ALA A 152 -8.21 4.00 15.67
C ALA A 152 -9.66 3.67 16.08
N CYS A 153 -10.20 4.42 17.03
CA CYS A 153 -11.57 4.27 17.52
C CYS A 153 -12.42 5.45 17.04
N ASP A 154 -13.38 5.20 16.14
CA ASP A 154 -14.27 6.24 15.62
C ASP A 154 -15.17 6.84 16.71
N PRO A 155 -15.64 8.10 16.56
CA PRO A 155 -16.39 8.82 17.57
C PRO A 155 -17.86 8.37 17.64
N LEU A 156 -18.10 7.09 17.98
CA LEU A 156 -19.42 6.45 17.93
C LEU A 156 -20.50 7.20 18.72
N THR A 157 -20.20 7.63 19.95
CA THR A 157 -21.11 8.46 20.76
C THR A 157 -21.58 9.71 20.01
N ASP A 158 -20.68 10.34 19.26
CA ASP A 158 -21.00 11.58 18.54
C ASP A 158 -21.82 11.26 17.26
N ILE A 159 -21.60 10.09 16.63
CA ILE A 159 -22.45 9.57 15.54
C ILE A 159 -23.88 9.29 16.02
N VAL A 160 -24.05 8.71 17.21
CA VAL A 160 -25.39 8.47 17.82
C VAL A 160 -26.13 9.80 18.03
N VAL A 161 -25.45 10.79 18.63
CA VAL A 161 -26.00 12.14 18.82
C VAL A 161 -26.35 12.79 17.47
N LEU A 162 -25.52 12.58 16.45
CA LEU A 162 -25.77 13.09 15.11
C LEU A 162 -27.03 12.47 14.49
N ARG A 163 -27.21 11.15 14.59
CA ARG A 163 -28.42 10.45 14.13
C ARG A 163 -29.69 11.04 14.75
N GLU A 164 -29.71 11.18 16.08
CA GLU A 164 -30.87 11.74 16.79
C GLU A 164 -31.21 13.16 16.31
N ARG A 165 -30.18 13.97 16.11
CA ARG A 165 -30.34 15.35 15.62
C ARG A 165 -30.94 15.38 14.22
N TYR A 166 -30.47 14.51 13.32
CA TYR A 166 -30.97 14.43 11.95
C TYR A 166 -32.39 13.88 11.85
N GLN A 167 -32.71 12.88 12.68
CA GLN A 167 -34.07 12.35 12.81
C GLN A 167 -35.05 13.45 13.23
N ARG A 168 -34.74 14.18 14.32
CA ARG A 168 -35.61 15.24 14.86
C ARG A 168 -35.75 16.44 13.91
N ARG A 169 -34.66 16.92 13.31
CA ARG A 169 -34.67 18.17 12.53
C ARG A 169 -35.06 18.01 11.07
N TYR A 170 -34.68 16.89 10.45
CA TYR A 170 -34.75 16.73 9.00
C TYR A 170 -35.54 15.49 8.56
N GLY A 171 -35.97 14.65 9.51
CA GLY A 171 -36.63 13.40 9.19
C GLY A 171 -35.72 12.41 8.45
N LEU A 172 -34.39 12.54 8.57
CA LEU A 172 -33.42 11.58 8.03
C LEU A 172 -33.07 10.57 9.11
N SER A 173 -33.17 9.27 8.80
CA SER A 173 -32.74 8.18 9.68
C SER A 173 -31.75 7.28 8.94
N PHE A 174 -30.98 6.50 9.70
CA PHE A 174 -30.04 5.50 9.21
C PHE A 174 -29.71 4.51 10.32
N GLU A 175 -29.27 3.31 9.94
CA GLU A 175 -28.68 2.36 10.87
C GLU A 175 -27.28 2.80 11.30
N ILE A 176 -26.90 2.48 12.53
CA ILE A 176 -25.54 2.59 13.02
C ILE A 176 -25.00 1.18 13.19
N HIS A 177 -23.96 0.87 12.43
CA HIS A 177 -23.22 -0.37 12.58
C HIS A 177 -21.85 -0.09 13.21
N ALA A 178 -21.51 -0.77 14.30
CA ALA A 178 -20.15 -0.78 14.82
C ALA A 178 -19.35 -1.92 14.18
N ASP A 179 -18.38 -1.58 13.34
CA ASP A 179 -17.34 -2.53 12.93
C ASP A 179 -16.34 -2.65 14.08
N ALA A 180 -16.66 -3.52 15.03
CA ALA A 180 -15.86 -3.81 16.21
C ALA A 180 -15.15 -5.16 16.09
N ALA A 181 -14.84 -5.59 14.86
CA ALA A 181 -14.14 -6.84 14.61
C ALA A 181 -12.85 -6.92 15.44
N TRP A 182 -12.11 -5.82 15.52
CA TRP A 182 -10.94 -5.69 16.38
C TRP A 182 -11.26 -5.15 17.79
N GLY A 183 -12.03 -4.06 17.90
CA GLY A 183 -12.21 -3.35 19.16
C GLY A 183 -13.26 -3.92 20.11
N GLY A 184 -14.04 -4.93 19.67
CA GLY A 184 -15.20 -5.41 20.42
C GLY A 184 -14.86 -5.96 21.80
N TYR A 185 -13.83 -6.79 21.91
CA TYR A 185 -13.43 -7.36 23.20
C TYR A 185 -12.83 -6.33 24.17
N PHE A 186 -12.32 -5.18 23.69
CA PHE A 186 -11.82 -4.11 24.58
C PHE A 186 -12.94 -3.51 25.43
N ARG A 187 -14.21 -3.70 25.07
CA ARG A 187 -15.33 -3.34 25.93
C ARG A 187 -15.28 -4.06 27.29
N THR A 188 -14.69 -5.26 27.38
CA THR A 188 -14.54 -5.99 28.64
C THR A 188 -13.73 -5.22 29.69
N MET A 189 -12.83 -4.32 29.27
CA MET A 189 -12.09 -3.42 30.16
C MET A 189 -12.99 -2.39 30.87
N LEU A 190 -14.27 -2.29 30.49
CA LEU A 190 -15.26 -1.38 31.06
C LEU A 190 -16.34 -2.10 31.88
N ILE A 191 -16.39 -3.43 31.84
CA ILE A 191 -17.47 -4.21 32.44
C ILE A 191 -17.02 -4.76 33.80
N GLU A 192 -17.69 -4.31 34.85
CA GLU A 192 -17.47 -4.84 36.20
C GLU A 192 -17.83 -6.34 36.26
N PRO A 193 -17.08 -7.16 37.02
CA PRO A 193 -17.42 -8.55 37.23
C PRO A 193 -18.77 -8.68 37.96
N SER A 194 -19.54 -9.71 37.63
CA SER A 194 -20.77 -10.03 38.35
C SER A 194 -20.45 -10.68 39.69
N LYS A 195 -21.36 -10.64 40.68
CA LYS A 195 -21.17 -11.29 41.99
C LYS A 195 -20.90 -12.80 41.91
N ASN A 196 -21.36 -13.45 40.84
CA ASN A 196 -21.21 -14.89 40.59
C ASN A 196 -20.17 -15.19 39.49
N SER A 197 -19.44 -14.18 39.01
CA SER A 197 -18.36 -14.42 38.06
C SER A 197 -17.31 -15.29 38.75
N PRO A 198 -16.74 -16.32 38.07
CA PRO A 198 -15.60 -17.06 38.57
C PRO A 198 -14.42 -16.10 38.67
N CYS A 199 -14.36 -15.37 39.79
CA CYS A 199 -13.18 -14.66 40.21
C CYS A 199 -12.36 -15.75 40.91
N GLY A 200 -11.13 -15.99 40.45
CA GLY A 200 -10.17 -16.65 41.33
C GLY A 200 -10.20 -15.90 42.66
N ASP A 201 -10.13 -16.65 43.77
CA ASP A 201 -9.97 -16.06 45.09
C ASP A 201 -8.90 -14.97 45.03
N ASP A 202 -9.04 -13.94 45.87
CA ASP A 202 -7.96 -12.99 46.18
C ASP A 202 -6.82 -13.71 46.95
N SER A 203 -6.51 -14.96 46.58
CA SER A 203 -5.35 -15.70 47.04
C SER A 203 -4.13 -14.89 46.62
N GLU A 204 -3.39 -14.43 47.63
CA GLU A 204 -2.01 -13.99 47.58
C GLU A 204 -1.19 -14.99 46.74
N GLY A 205 -1.24 -14.83 45.42
CA GLY A 205 -0.47 -15.62 44.49
C GLY A 205 0.96 -15.14 44.58
N HIS A 206 1.68 -15.68 45.56
CA HIS A 206 3.14 -15.79 45.63
C HIS A 206 3.90 -14.85 44.68
N ASP A 207 4.12 -13.61 45.13
CA ASP A 207 5.33 -12.88 44.76
C ASP A 207 6.51 -13.63 45.40
N GLU A 208 6.87 -14.81 44.87
CA GLU A 208 8.20 -15.34 45.10
C GLU A 208 9.18 -14.38 44.41
N ASP A 209 10.17 -13.89 45.15
CA ASP A 209 11.23 -13.02 44.66
C ASP A 209 11.82 -13.60 43.35
N GLY A 210 11.35 -13.10 42.19
CA GLY A 210 11.73 -13.63 40.88
C GLY A 210 10.65 -13.59 39.78
N ASP A 211 9.37 -13.40 40.10
CA ASP A 211 8.29 -13.49 39.10
C ASP A 211 8.01 -12.20 38.29
N THR A 212 7.78 -12.38 36.99
CA THR A 212 7.60 -11.30 36.00
C THR A 212 6.24 -10.63 36.05
N PHE A 213 6.21 -9.40 36.56
CA PHE A 213 4.97 -8.62 36.67
C PHE A 213 4.68 -7.75 35.42
N VAL A 214 3.44 -7.81 34.89
CA VAL A 214 2.94 -6.94 33.81
C VAL A 214 1.67 -6.20 34.26
N PRO A 215 1.66 -4.86 34.25
CA PRO A 215 0.50 -4.11 34.70
C PRO A 215 -0.61 -3.98 33.67
N ILE A 216 -1.80 -3.71 34.18
CA ILE A 216 -3.00 -3.42 33.40
C ILE A 216 -3.07 -1.91 33.16
N LEU A 217 -3.12 -1.48 31.90
CA LEU A 217 -3.34 -0.08 31.54
C LEU A 217 -4.81 0.15 31.19
N ALA A 218 -5.43 1.15 31.83
CA ALA A 218 -6.77 1.58 31.47
C ALA A 218 -6.80 2.23 30.07
N LEU A 219 -7.93 2.07 29.38
CA LEU A 219 -8.17 2.75 28.11
C LEU A 219 -8.09 4.27 28.26
N ASN A 220 -7.61 4.94 27.20
CA ASN A 220 -7.62 6.40 27.18
C ASN A 220 -9.07 6.94 27.27
N PRO A 221 -9.31 8.12 27.86
CA PRO A 221 -10.67 8.62 28.11
C PRO A 221 -11.53 8.75 26.85
N TYR A 222 -10.93 9.06 25.70
CA TYR A 222 -11.62 9.16 24.42
C TYR A 222 -12.12 7.78 23.97
N THR A 223 -11.26 6.77 23.95
CA THR A 223 -11.61 5.39 23.55
C THR A 223 -12.66 4.80 24.49
N ARG A 224 -12.53 5.05 25.80
CA ARG A 224 -13.52 4.63 26.80
C ARG A 224 -14.92 5.19 26.51
N LYS A 225 -15.02 6.51 26.22
CA LYS A 225 -16.29 7.17 25.89
C LYS A 225 -16.99 6.44 24.74
N HIS A 226 -16.26 6.15 23.66
CA HIS A 226 -16.85 5.62 22.44
C HIS A 226 -17.12 4.11 22.49
N LEU A 227 -16.27 3.31 23.13
CA LEU A 227 -16.56 1.89 23.36
C LEU A 227 -17.79 1.68 24.27
N TYR A 228 -18.05 2.60 25.20
CA TYR A 228 -19.24 2.52 26.05
C TYR A 228 -20.55 2.63 25.23
N SER A 229 -20.53 3.41 24.14
CA SER A 229 -21.67 3.61 23.24
C SER A 229 -21.92 2.48 22.24
N ILE A 230 -21.12 1.40 22.24
CA ILE A 230 -21.36 0.23 21.37
C ILE A 230 -22.77 -0.35 21.57
N LYS A 231 -23.32 -0.27 22.79
CA LYS A 231 -24.67 -0.73 23.11
C LYS A 231 -25.80 0.04 22.40
N ASP A 232 -25.48 1.21 21.85
CA ASP A 232 -26.44 2.12 21.20
C ASP A 232 -26.49 1.95 19.66
N CYS A 233 -25.67 1.02 19.11
CA CYS A 233 -25.68 0.63 17.70
C CYS A 233 -26.83 -0.35 17.40
N ASP A 234 -27.32 -0.36 16.16
CA ASP A 234 -28.33 -1.33 15.72
C ASP A 234 -27.70 -2.72 15.48
N SER A 235 -26.44 -2.75 15.02
CA SER A 235 -25.66 -3.98 14.85
C SER A 235 -24.17 -3.79 15.11
N ILE A 236 -23.48 -4.88 15.46
CA ILE A 236 -22.07 -4.91 15.82
C ILE A 236 -21.40 -6.13 15.20
N THR A 237 -20.36 -5.94 14.41
CA THR A 237 -19.42 -7.03 14.06
C THR A 237 -18.37 -7.15 15.17
N ILE A 238 -18.04 -8.38 15.57
CA ILE A 238 -17.00 -8.68 16.57
C ILE A 238 -16.31 -9.98 16.19
N ASP A 239 -14.97 -10.06 16.28
CA ASP A 239 -14.25 -11.27 15.91
C ASP A 239 -13.55 -11.91 17.11
N PRO A 240 -14.09 -13.02 17.64
CA PRO A 240 -13.40 -13.88 18.59
C PRO A 240 -12.00 -14.31 18.12
N HIS A 241 -11.80 -14.57 16.82
CA HIS A 241 -10.50 -14.94 16.26
C HIS A 241 -9.47 -13.81 16.13
N LYS A 242 -9.81 -12.60 16.58
CA LYS A 242 -8.93 -11.43 16.65
C LYS A 242 -8.55 -11.18 18.11
N SER A 243 -9.08 -10.12 18.72
CA SER A 243 -8.80 -9.73 20.10
C SER A 243 -9.43 -10.67 21.15
N GLY A 244 -10.20 -11.67 20.72
CA GLY A 244 -10.75 -12.70 21.58
C GLY A 244 -9.81 -13.89 21.82
N TYR A 245 -8.63 -13.95 21.17
CA TYR A 245 -7.64 -15.02 21.34
C TYR A 245 -8.16 -16.43 21.00
N ILE A 246 -9.25 -16.53 20.24
CA ILE A 246 -9.82 -17.82 19.81
C ILE A 246 -9.24 -18.20 18.44
N PRO A 247 -9.00 -19.49 18.14
CA PRO A 247 -8.49 -19.87 16.83
C PRO A 247 -9.46 -19.55 15.69
N TYR A 248 -8.92 -19.26 14.49
CA TYR A 248 -9.72 -19.18 13.28
C TYR A 248 -10.40 -20.53 12.95
N PRO A 249 -11.60 -20.53 12.35
CA PRO A 249 -12.46 -19.39 12.06
C PRO A 249 -13.47 -19.10 13.20
N ASP A 250 -13.57 -17.85 13.63
CA ASP A 250 -14.60 -17.40 14.56
C ASP A 250 -14.89 -15.89 14.45
N GLY A 251 -16.00 -15.56 13.81
CA GLY A 251 -16.53 -14.21 13.64
C GLY A 251 -17.97 -14.11 14.13
N GLY A 252 -18.37 -12.92 14.56
CA GLY A 252 -19.66 -12.67 15.20
C GLY A 252 -20.36 -11.43 14.66
N LEU A 253 -21.68 -11.51 14.62
CA LEU A 253 -22.59 -10.39 14.34
C LEU A 253 -23.66 -10.36 15.43
N CYS A 254 -23.76 -9.24 16.13
CA CYS A 254 -24.76 -9.01 17.16
C CYS A 254 -25.74 -7.94 16.67
N TYR A 255 -27.04 -8.22 16.82
CA TYR A 255 -28.10 -7.23 16.62
C TYR A 255 -28.56 -6.74 17.99
N GLN A 256 -28.75 -5.42 18.14
CA GLN A 256 -29.35 -4.86 19.35
C GLN A 256 -30.79 -5.36 19.52
N ASP A 257 -31.51 -5.47 18.40
CA ASP A 257 -32.84 -6.06 18.34
C ASP A 257 -32.80 -7.36 17.54
N GLN A 258 -33.10 -8.47 18.23
CA GLN A 258 -33.06 -9.80 17.65
C GLN A 258 -33.98 -9.98 16.43
N ARG A 259 -34.99 -9.11 16.25
CA ARG A 259 -35.95 -9.15 15.13
C ARG A 259 -35.28 -8.77 13.80
N MET A 260 -34.16 -8.04 13.82
CA MET A 260 -33.41 -7.69 12.60
C MET A 260 -32.95 -8.93 11.82
N ARG A 261 -32.72 -10.06 12.50
CA ARG A 261 -32.30 -11.32 11.85
C ARG A 261 -33.28 -11.86 10.82
N TYR A 262 -34.56 -11.49 10.90
CA TYR A 262 -35.57 -11.90 9.93
C TYR A 262 -35.50 -11.09 8.62
N LEU A 263 -34.79 -9.96 8.60
CA LEU A 263 -34.64 -9.15 7.39
C LEU A 263 -33.71 -9.78 6.34
N VAL A 264 -32.92 -10.80 6.73
CA VAL A 264 -32.12 -11.60 5.78
C VAL A 264 -32.84 -12.86 5.31
N THR A 265 -34.10 -13.05 5.70
CA THR A 265 -34.91 -14.23 5.32
C THR A 265 -36.17 -13.80 4.54
N TRP A 266 -36.96 -14.78 4.12
CA TRP A 266 -38.32 -14.57 3.62
C TRP A 266 -39.37 -14.75 4.73
N THR A 267 -38.98 -14.90 5.99
CA THR A 267 -39.88 -15.20 7.12
C THR A 267 -40.12 -13.97 7.97
N SER A 268 -41.33 -13.86 8.54
CA SER A 268 -41.66 -12.80 9.53
C SER A 268 -41.35 -13.31 10.94
N PRO A 269 -40.99 -12.43 11.90
CA PRO A 269 -40.83 -12.83 13.30
C PRO A 269 -42.04 -13.64 13.78
N VAL A 270 -41.79 -14.79 14.41
CA VAL A 270 -42.84 -15.67 14.94
C VAL A 270 -42.99 -15.40 16.43
N VAL A 271 -44.24 -15.30 16.91
CA VAL A 271 -44.53 -15.39 18.35
C VAL A 271 -44.16 -16.81 18.79
N THR A 272 -42.96 -16.93 19.36
CA THR A 272 -42.34 -18.07 20.06
C THR A 272 -43.07 -19.42 19.98
N ARG A 273 -42.44 -20.41 19.31
CA ARG A 273 -42.66 -21.83 19.60
C ARG A 273 -41.55 -22.34 20.53
N PRO A 274 -41.85 -23.13 21.59
CA PRO A 274 -40.86 -23.49 22.61
C PRO A 274 -39.81 -24.54 22.23
N MET A 275 -39.77 -25.06 21.00
CA MET A 275 -38.85 -26.15 20.64
C MET A 275 -38.20 -25.94 19.25
N GLU A 276 -36.87 -25.94 19.26
CA GLU A 276 -35.94 -26.12 18.12
C GLU A 276 -36.03 -25.08 16.98
N GLU A 277 -35.58 -23.85 17.23
CA GLU A 277 -35.29 -22.89 16.16
C GLU A 277 -33.88 -23.14 15.60
N SER A 278 -33.76 -23.43 14.30
CA SER A 278 -32.45 -23.56 13.64
C SER A 278 -31.80 -22.20 13.45
N ILE A 279 -30.64 -21.97 14.08
CA ILE A 279 -29.90 -20.70 13.99
C ILE A 279 -29.26 -20.48 12.60
N GLY A 280 -29.11 -21.55 11.80
CA GLY A 280 -28.38 -21.54 10.52
C GLY A 280 -29.08 -20.79 9.38
N ILE A 281 -30.35 -20.38 9.54
CA ILE A 281 -31.11 -19.67 8.49
C ILE A 281 -30.99 -18.15 8.56
N TYR A 282 -30.36 -17.60 9.60
CA TYR A 282 -30.33 -16.16 9.91
C TYR A 282 -29.00 -15.48 9.51
N GLY A 283 -28.41 -15.91 8.41
CA GLY A 283 -27.13 -15.40 7.93
C GLY A 283 -26.84 -15.74 6.48
N VAL A 284 -25.62 -15.42 6.03
CA VAL A 284 -25.15 -15.69 4.67
C VAL A 284 -24.71 -17.15 4.50
N GLU A 285 -24.15 -17.73 5.55
CA GLU A 285 -23.65 -19.11 5.55
C GLU A 285 -24.77 -20.13 5.75
N GLY A 286 -24.52 -21.37 5.33
CA GLY A 286 -25.40 -22.52 5.60
C GLY A 286 -24.81 -23.43 6.69
N SER A 287 -24.28 -24.59 6.29
CA SER A 287 -23.55 -25.48 7.19
C SER A 287 -22.36 -24.75 7.84
N LYS A 288 -22.29 -24.80 9.16
CA LYS A 288 -21.25 -24.14 9.97
C LYS A 288 -20.77 -25.04 11.11
N PRO A 289 -19.48 -24.98 11.50
CA PRO A 289 -18.93 -25.89 12.50
C PRO A 289 -19.47 -25.55 13.90
N GLY A 290 -20.08 -26.53 14.58
CA GLY A 290 -20.47 -26.39 15.99
C GLY A 290 -19.29 -26.20 16.94
N ALA A 291 -18.08 -26.60 16.54
CA ALA A 291 -16.86 -26.44 17.33
C ALA A 291 -16.45 -24.98 17.54
N ALA A 292 -16.71 -24.08 16.57
CA ALA A 292 -16.36 -22.66 16.69
C ALA A 292 -17.10 -21.96 17.86
N PRO A 293 -18.45 -21.97 17.94
CA PRO A 293 -19.14 -21.37 19.08
C PRO A 293 -18.84 -22.07 20.42
N VAL A 294 -18.49 -23.37 20.41
CA VAL A 294 -18.01 -24.06 21.63
C VAL A 294 -16.65 -23.51 22.08
N ALA A 295 -15.73 -23.24 21.15
CA ALA A 295 -14.45 -22.63 21.47
C ALA A 295 -14.62 -21.21 22.04
N ALA A 296 -15.50 -20.40 21.44
CA ALA A 296 -15.85 -19.09 21.99
C ALA A 296 -16.48 -19.20 23.38
N TRP A 297 -17.47 -20.09 23.55
CA TRP A 297 -18.13 -20.30 24.84
C TRP A 297 -17.14 -20.71 25.93
N LEU A 298 -16.28 -21.70 25.66
CA LEU A 298 -15.28 -22.16 26.62
C LEU A 298 -14.33 -21.02 27.00
N SER A 299 -13.88 -20.25 26.02
CA SER A 299 -12.98 -19.12 26.28
C SER A 299 -13.67 -18.00 27.07
N HIS A 300 -14.93 -17.70 26.79
CA HIS A 300 -15.71 -16.71 27.53
C HIS A 300 -16.00 -17.13 28.98
N ASP A 301 -16.28 -18.42 29.20
CA ASP A 301 -16.54 -19.00 30.52
C ASP A 301 -15.28 -19.03 31.39
N VAL A 302 -14.15 -19.45 30.81
CA VAL A 302 -12.86 -19.56 31.52
C VAL A 302 -12.22 -18.21 31.78
N ILE A 303 -12.19 -17.31 30.78
CA ILE A 303 -11.49 -16.03 30.91
C ILE A 303 -12.40 -14.97 31.52
N GLY A 304 -13.69 -14.96 31.20
CA GLY A 304 -14.66 -13.96 31.67
C GLY A 304 -14.69 -12.68 30.82
N LEU A 305 -15.88 -12.28 30.37
CA LEU A 305 -16.11 -11.06 29.58
C LEU A 305 -16.22 -9.78 30.45
N HIS A 306 -15.26 -9.57 31.34
CA HIS A 306 -15.23 -8.45 32.30
C HIS A 306 -13.80 -8.00 32.64
N GLN A 307 -13.68 -6.96 33.47
CA GLN A 307 -12.41 -6.33 33.86
C GLN A 307 -11.40 -7.29 34.47
N LYS A 308 -11.85 -8.25 35.31
CA LYS A 308 -10.98 -9.28 35.90
C LYS A 308 -10.57 -10.42 34.94
N GLY A 309 -11.11 -10.42 33.72
CA GLY A 309 -10.94 -11.48 32.72
C GLY A 309 -10.23 -10.98 31.47
N TYR A 310 -10.95 -10.96 30.34
CA TYR A 310 -10.45 -10.36 29.10
C TYR A 310 -10.03 -8.90 29.27
N GLY A 311 -10.65 -8.16 30.19
CA GLY A 311 -10.25 -6.79 30.49
C GLY A 311 -8.84 -6.70 31.07
N ALA A 312 -8.44 -7.65 31.90
CA ALA A 312 -7.09 -7.73 32.45
C ALA A 312 -6.08 -8.13 31.36
N LEU A 313 -6.40 -9.18 30.60
CA LEU A 313 -5.60 -9.66 29.46
C LEU A 313 -5.31 -8.54 28.45
N LEU A 314 -6.35 -7.84 28.01
CA LEU A 314 -6.23 -6.75 27.05
C LEU A 314 -5.60 -5.50 27.67
N GLY A 315 -5.77 -5.28 28.98
CA GLY A 315 -5.09 -4.21 29.69
C GLY A 315 -3.57 -4.41 29.78
N GLN A 316 -3.10 -5.64 29.95
CA GLN A 316 -1.67 -5.98 29.87
C GLN A 316 -1.11 -5.78 28.46
N ALA A 317 -1.85 -6.23 27.44
CA ALA A 317 -1.49 -5.97 26.04
C ALA A 317 -1.46 -4.45 25.74
N THR A 318 -2.38 -3.68 26.31
CA THR A 318 -2.44 -2.21 26.18
C THR A 318 -1.26 -1.51 26.81
N PHE A 319 -0.85 -1.95 28.01
CA PHE A 319 0.38 -1.47 28.64
C PHE A 319 1.60 -1.78 27.77
N THR A 320 1.73 -3.03 27.33
CA THR A 320 2.83 -3.48 26.46
C THR A 320 2.92 -2.66 25.18
N CYS A 321 1.78 -2.43 24.52
CA CYS A 321 1.71 -1.61 23.32
C CYS A 321 2.19 -0.18 23.56
N SER A 322 1.78 0.43 24.67
CA SER A 322 2.15 1.80 25.05
C SER A 322 3.64 1.90 25.42
N LYS A 323 4.18 0.87 26.09
CA LYS A 323 5.62 0.78 26.38
C LYS A 323 6.42 0.67 25.09
N ILE A 324 6.05 -0.22 24.17
CA ILE A 324 6.71 -0.34 22.86
C ILE A 324 6.60 0.96 22.03
N TYR A 325 5.45 1.63 22.05
CA TYR A 325 5.29 2.96 21.43
C TYR A 325 6.32 3.96 21.96
N CYS A 326 6.59 3.96 23.26
CA CYS A 326 7.58 4.87 23.87
C CYS A 326 8.98 4.64 23.30
N HIS A 327 9.35 3.39 22.99
CA HIS A 327 10.59 3.11 22.26
C HIS A 327 10.56 3.73 20.86
N TRP A 328 9.51 3.50 20.07
CA TRP A 328 9.40 4.08 18.71
C TRP A 328 9.45 5.62 18.72
N ALA A 329 8.75 6.26 19.65
CA ALA A 329 8.66 7.72 19.76
C ALA A 329 9.99 8.40 20.14
N THR A 330 10.89 7.67 20.82
CA THR A 330 12.12 8.22 21.41
C THR A 330 13.41 7.61 20.87
N MET A 331 13.31 6.60 20.00
CA MET A 331 14.46 5.84 19.47
C MET A 331 15.52 6.69 18.80
N SER A 332 15.09 7.64 17.96
CA SER A 332 15.97 8.54 17.22
C SER A 332 16.25 9.83 17.98
N THR A 333 17.48 10.32 17.85
CA THR A 333 17.99 11.56 18.43
C THR A 333 18.56 12.49 17.36
N ASP A 334 18.91 13.73 17.73
CA ASP A 334 19.51 14.69 16.79
C ASP A 334 20.86 14.19 16.22
N LYS A 335 21.55 13.28 16.93
CA LYS A 335 22.83 12.68 16.54
C LYS A 335 22.70 11.54 15.52
N ASP A 336 21.50 10.97 15.36
CA ASP A 336 21.27 9.88 14.42
C ASP A 336 21.07 10.42 13.00
N ASN A 337 21.55 9.67 12.00
CA ASN A 337 21.29 9.93 10.58
C ASN A 337 19.94 9.36 10.11
N PHE A 338 19.13 8.88 11.04
CA PHE A 338 17.77 8.40 10.80
C PHE A 338 16.80 8.97 11.84
N ILE A 339 15.52 8.93 11.51
CA ILE A 339 14.43 9.24 12.43
C ILE A 339 13.39 8.12 12.44
N VAL A 340 12.74 7.96 13.58
CA VAL A 340 11.56 7.09 13.74
C VAL A 340 10.43 7.97 14.24
N VAL A 341 9.30 7.94 13.53
CA VAL A 341 8.13 8.76 13.88
C VAL A 341 6.91 7.84 13.94
N PRO A 342 6.29 7.68 15.12
CA PRO A 342 5.04 6.96 15.23
C PRO A 342 3.88 7.82 14.71
N PHE A 343 2.88 7.15 14.14
CA PHE A 343 1.69 7.77 13.58
C PHE A 343 0.94 8.58 14.64
N ASN A 344 0.61 7.96 15.78
CA ASN A 344 -0.05 8.66 16.89
C ASN A 344 0.88 9.72 17.46
N MET A 345 0.39 10.96 17.50
CA MET A 345 1.12 12.11 18.03
C MET A 345 1.27 12.05 19.54
N LEU A 346 2.46 12.39 20.03
CA LEU A 346 2.70 12.73 21.42
C LEU A 346 1.82 13.92 21.85
N PRO A 347 1.42 14.03 23.13
CA PRO A 347 0.63 15.18 23.60
C PRO A 347 1.25 16.55 23.25
N ALA A 348 2.57 16.70 23.33
CA ALA A 348 3.24 17.95 22.97
C ALA A 348 3.21 18.26 21.45
N GLU A 349 3.05 17.25 20.60
CA GLU A 349 2.89 17.43 19.15
C GLU A 349 1.48 17.93 18.77
N LYS A 350 0.50 17.79 19.67
CA LYS A 350 -0.89 18.26 19.47
C LYS A 350 -1.09 19.73 19.85
N LEU A 351 -0.07 20.40 20.39
CA LEU A 351 -0.13 21.83 20.71
C LEU A 351 -0.25 22.64 19.42
N ASN A 352 -1.05 23.72 19.47
CA ASN A 352 -1.23 24.63 18.36
C ASN A 352 -0.85 26.06 18.77
N PRO A 353 0.26 26.63 18.26
CA PRO A 353 1.19 26.04 17.29
C PRO A 353 2.08 24.94 17.89
N PRO A 354 2.62 24.01 17.08
CA PRO A 354 3.54 22.99 17.55
C PRO A 354 4.80 23.59 18.19
N ASN A 355 5.23 23.04 19.33
CA ASN A 355 6.41 23.50 20.05
C ASN A 355 7.50 22.42 20.09
N SER A 356 8.54 22.58 19.28
CA SER A 356 9.64 21.61 19.16
C SER A 356 10.42 21.43 20.46
N LYS A 357 10.54 22.46 21.30
CA LYS A 357 11.21 22.37 22.61
C LYS A 357 10.43 21.50 23.58
N GLU A 358 9.10 21.65 23.63
CA GLU A 358 8.24 20.80 24.46
C GLU A 358 8.20 19.35 23.96
N VAL A 359 8.23 19.13 22.63
CA VAL A 359 8.35 17.77 22.07
C VAL A 359 9.68 17.12 22.49
N LYS A 360 10.80 17.84 22.40
CA LYS A 360 12.11 17.34 22.86
C LYS A 360 12.12 17.01 24.36
N LYS A 361 11.54 17.91 25.18
CA LYS A 361 11.39 17.72 26.63
C LYS A 361 10.54 16.49 26.94
N GLN A 362 9.40 16.31 26.27
CA GLN A 362 8.54 15.15 26.46
C GLN A 362 9.24 13.85 26.04
N LYS A 363 9.93 13.82 24.90
CA LYS A 363 10.74 12.67 24.49
C LYS A 363 11.82 12.32 25.52
N GLN A 364 12.46 13.32 26.11
CA GLN A 364 13.46 13.09 27.16
C GLN A 364 12.83 12.47 28.41
N LYS A 365 11.70 13.01 28.88
CA LYS A 365 10.94 12.44 30.00
C LYS A 365 10.52 10.99 29.75
N ILE A 366 10.03 10.67 28.55
CA ILE A 366 9.68 9.29 28.18
C ILE A 366 10.89 8.35 28.29
N ARG A 367 12.08 8.80 27.88
CA ARG A 367 13.30 7.99 28.01
C ARG A 367 13.62 7.70 29.47
N GLU A 368 13.60 8.72 30.31
CA GLU A 368 14.00 8.66 31.72
C GLU A 368 13.00 7.93 32.62
N LEU A 369 11.70 8.09 32.34
CA LEU A 369 10.63 7.61 33.22
C LEU A 369 10.00 6.30 32.76
N ILE A 370 10.15 5.91 31.49
CA ILE A 370 9.46 4.74 30.91
C ILE A 370 10.44 3.79 30.24
N VAL A 371 11.18 4.25 29.22
CA VAL A 371 11.99 3.35 28.36
C VAL A 371 13.09 2.63 29.13
N THR A 372 13.73 3.30 30.08
CA THR A 372 14.84 2.73 30.87
C THR A 372 14.40 2.12 32.20
N LYS A 373 13.08 1.99 32.43
CA LYS A 373 12.50 1.61 33.74
C LYS A 373 11.83 0.25 33.69
N SER A 374 11.87 -0.45 34.83
CA SER A 374 11.07 -1.66 35.06
C SER A 374 9.58 -1.30 35.11
N ASN A 375 8.70 -2.29 34.99
CA ASN A 375 7.27 -2.08 35.11
C ASN A 375 6.90 -1.56 36.51
N LEU A 376 7.54 -2.09 37.55
CA LEU A 376 7.35 -1.64 38.93
C LEU A 376 7.73 -0.17 39.12
N ASP A 377 8.85 0.26 38.56
CA ASP A 377 9.30 1.65 38.63
C ASP A 377 8.33 2.60 37.91
N ILE A 378 7.79 2.18 36.76
CA ILE A 378 6.81 2.96 35.99
C ILE A 378 5.54 3.17 36.83
N ILE A 379 5.03 2.14 37.49
CA ILE A 379 3.78 2.22 38.27
C ILE A 379 3.95 3.07 39.53
N LYS A 380 5.08 2.91 40.23
CA LYS A 380 5.39 3.70 41.43
C LYS A 380 5.56 5.19 41.10
N ASN A 381 5.77 5.54 39.83
CA ASN A 381 5.94 6.92 39.38
C ASN A 381 4.64 7.49 38.77
N GLU A 382 4.00 8.41 39.50
CA GLU A 382 2.75 9.03 39.05
C GLU A 382 2.89 9.79 37.72
N GLU A 383 4.03 10.47 37.51
CA GLU A 383 4.30 11.19 36.27
C GLU A 383 4.43 10.23 35.07
N ALA A 384 5.13 9.11 35.24
CA ALA A 384 5.26 8.07 34.22
C ALA A 384 3.90 7.47 33.86
N MET A 385 3.08 7.15 34.87
CA MET A 385 1.73 6.62 34.66
C MET A 385 0.80 7.63 33.97
N ASN A 386 0.91 8.92 34.31
CA ASN A 386 0.14 9.98 33.66
C ASN A 386 0.53 10.16 32.18
N LEU A 387 1.80 9.91 31.85
CA LEU A 387 2.32 10.00 30.50
C LEU A 387 1.94 8.77 29.66
N ILE A 388 2.16 7.56 30.18
CA ILE A 388 1.92 6.32 29.43
C ILE A 388 0.43 6.12 29.08
N LYS A 389 -0.50 6.61 29.91
CA LYS A 389 -1.95 6.61 29.64
C LYS A 389 -2.39 7.47 28.45
N LYS A 390 -1.52 8.37 27.95
CA LYS A 390 -1.85 9.40 26.94
C LYS A 390 -1.13 9.19 25.60
N VAL A 391 -0.36 8.12 25.46
CA VAL A 391 0.49 7.86 24.28
C VAL A 391 0.11 6.53 23.64
N GLY A 392 0.50 6.33 22.38
CA GLY A 392 0.19 5.09 21.65
C GLY A 392 -1.11 5.12 20.86
N SER A 393 -1.44 3.94 20.34
CA SER A 393 -2.69 3.63 19.63
C SER A 393 -3.89 3.67 20.57
N ASP A 394 -5.09 3.87 20.01
CA ASP A 394 -6.33 3.75 20.77
C ASP A 394 -6.63 2.30 21.19
N LEU A 395 -6.30 1.34 20.32
CA LEU A 395 -6.58 -0.10 20.48
C LEU A 395 -5.41 -0.93 19.93
N ILE A 396 -4.27 -0.87 20.62
CA ILE A 396 -3.08 -1.75 20.52
C ILE A 396 -2.45 -2.03 19.13
N ILE A 397 -2.51 -1.06 18.21
CA ILE A 397 -1.85 -1.16 16.89
C ILE A 397 -0.94 0.06 16.67
N ASN A 398 0.36 -0.10 16.85
CA ASN A 398 1.34 0.96 16.62
C ASN A 398 1.73 1.03 15.14
N THR A 399 1.31 2.09 14.43
CA THR A 399 1.87 2.45 13.11
C THR A 399 3.05 3.41 13.28
N PHE A 400 4.11 3.23 12.50
CA PHE A 400 5.24 4.16 12.45
C PHE A 400 5.97 4.11 11.11
N ALA A 401 6.79 5.12 10.84
CA ALA A 401 7.68 5.13 9.68
C ALA A 401 9.05 5.71 10.04
N CYS A 402 10.03 5.38 9.21
CA CYS A 402 11.40 5.83 9.32
C CYS A 402 11.76 6.76 8.16
N ASN A 403 12.68 7.69 8.42
CA ASN A 403 13.31 8.52 7.40
C ASN A 403 14.81 8.70 7.72
N PHE A 404 15.57 9.31 6.84
CA PHE A 404 17.03 9.46 6.98
C PHE A 404 17.54 10.84 6.59
N LYS A 405 18.78 11.15 6.95
CA LYS A 405 19.46 12.40 6.64
C LYS A 405 20.58 12.15 5.64
N VAL A 406 20.60 12.90 4.54
CA VAL A 406 21.69 12.91 3.57
C VAL A 406 22.55 14.14 3.83
N ASN A 407 23.84 13.97 4.09
CA ASN A 407 24.78 15.05 4.43
C ASN A 407 24.25 15.97 5.55
N GLY A 408 23.62 15.39 6.58
CA GLY A 408 23.05 16.12 7.71
C GLY A 408 21.68 16.77 7.46
N LYS A 409 21.23 16.86 6.20
CA LYS A 409 19.90 17.39 5.83
C LYS A 409 18.86 16.26 5.78
N MET A 410 17.66 16.51 6.30
CA MET A 410 16.57 15.54 6.23
C MET A 410 16.21 15.22 4.76
N ASN A 411 16.02 13.94 4.44
CA ASN A 411 15.45 13.53 3.18
C ASN A 411 14.00 14.02 3.09
N GLU A 412 13.69 14.78 2.03
CA GLU A 412 12.33 15.27 1.78
C GLU A 412 11.56 14.37 0.79
N ASN A 413 12.24 13.42 0.14
CA ASN A 413 11.66 12.55 -0.89
C ASN A 413 10.92 11.35 -0.27
N ILE A 414 9.60 11.30 -0.48
CA ILE A 414 8.71 10.26 0.07
C ILE A 414 9.07 8.87 -0.45
N ASP A 415 9.47 8.73 -1.70
CA ASP A 415 9.75 7.42 -2.28
C ASP A 415 11.07 6.81 -1.78
N GLU A 416 12.06 7.64 -1.45
CA GLU A 416 13.28 7.16 -0.80
C GLU A 416 13.01 6.77 0.67
N ALA A 417 12.07 7.43 1.34
CA ALA A 417 11.56 6.96 2.63
C ALA A 417 10.75 5.66 2.48
N ASN A 418 9.91 5.54 1.46
CA ASN A 418 9.17 4.31 1.15
C ASN A 418 10.12 3.15 0.89
N TYR A 419 11.21 3.41 0.16
CA TYR A 419 12.29 2.45 -0.04
C TYR A 419 12.84 1.95 1.30
N LEU A 420 13.29 2.85 2.19
CA LEU A 420 13.80 2.48 3.51
C LEU A 420 12.81 1.64 4.31
N ASN A 421 11.54 2.07 4.41
CA ASN A 421 10.51 1.37 5.16
C ASN A 421 10.19 -0.01 4.56
N ARG A 422 10.17 -0.15 3.24
CA ARG A 422 10.01 -1.46 2.57
C ARG A 422 11.18 -2.38 2.87
N ARG A 423 12.43 -1.89 2.83
CA ARG A 423 13.62 -2.68 3.19
C ARG A 423 13.56 -3.16 4.65
N LEU A 424 13.11 -2.29 5.55
CA LEU A 424 12.88 -2.66 6.96
C LEU A 424 11.81 -3.74 7.09
N PHE A 425 10.68 -3.59 6.39
CA PHE A 425 9.65 -4.62 6.38
C PHE A 425 10.19 -5.96 5.89
N GLU A 426 10.88 -6.02 4.76
CA GLU A 426 11.47 -7.27 4.24
C GLU A 426 12.45 -7.91 5.23
N LYS A 427 13.24 -7.08 5.94
CA LYS A 427 14.15 -7.55 6.99
C LYS A 427 13.38 -8.16 8.17
N PHE A 428 12.27 -7.56 8.57
CA PHE A 428 11.44 -7.94 9.72
C PHE A 428 10.13 -8.66 9.34
N SER A 429 10.05 -9.36 8.21
CA SER A 429 8.83 -10.12 7.84
C SER A 429 9.14 -11.43 7.10
N ILE A 430 8.23 -12.39 7.14
CA ILE A 430 8.37 -13.64 6.37
C ILE A 430 7.49 -13.51 5.12
N THR A 431 8.11 -13.17 3.99
CA THR A 431 7.40 -12.91 2.71
C THR A 431 7.50 -14.06 1.70
N SER A 432 8.24 -15.12 2.02
CA SER A 432 8.36 -16.29 1.16
C SER A 432 8.62 -17.56 1.95
N TYR A 433 8.17 -18.71 1.43
CA TYR A 433 8.38 -20.03 2.04
C TYR A 433 9.87 -20.34 2.28
N LYS A 434 10.78 -19.81 1.44
CA LYS A 434 12.24 -19.94 1.59
C LYS A 434 12.79 -19.28 2.87
N GLN A 435 11.99 -18.46 3.55
CA GLN A 435 12.35 -17.80 4.80
C GLN A 435 11.68 -18.43 6.02
N ALA A 436 10.80 -19.42 5.84
CA ALA A 436 9.98 -19.99 6.92
C ALA A 436 10.82 -20.58 8.07
N ASN A 437 11.98 -21.16 7.77
CA ASN A 437 12.87 -21.77 8.75
C ASN A 437 13.91 -20.79 9.34
N LYS A 438 13.83 -19.49 9.02
CA LYS A 438 14.75 -18.48 9.55
C LYS A 438 14.17 -17.83 10.78
N SER A 439 14.83 -18.00 11.92
CA SER A 439 14.52 -17.21 13.11
C SER A 439 14.69 -15.72 12.80
N LYS A 440 13.64 -14.93 13.05
CA LYS A 440 13.69 -13.47 13.01
C LYS A 440 13.42 -12.93 14.42
N PRO A 441 14.27 -12.03 14.92
CA PRO A 441 14.13 -11.51 16.28
C PRO A 441 12.88 -10.64 16.44
N LEU A 442 12.41 -10.01 15.36
CA LEU A 442 11.21 -9.19 15.33
C LEU A 442 10.45 -9.45 14.03
N ILE A 443 9.12 -9.54 14.12
CA ILE A 443 8.22 -9.60 12.97
C ILE A 443 7.30 -8.37 13.00
N LEU A 444 7.31 -7.62 11.91
CA LEU A 444 6.46 -6.47 11.67
C LEU A 444 5.57 -6.73 10.45
N THR A 445 4.43 -6.04 10.42
CA THR A 445 3.59 -5.92 9.23
C THR A 445 3.81 -4.55 8.59
N SER A 446 3.21 -4.32 7.43
CA SER A 446 3.31 -3.02 6.76
C SER A 446 2.10 -2.78 5.85
N THR A 447 1.87 -1.52 5.54
CA THR A 447 0.83 -1.08 4.61
C THR A 447 1.29 0.15 3.83
N MET A 448 0.52 0.53 2.82
CA MET A 448 0.69 1.78 2.08
C MET A 448 -0.45 2.72 2.42
N LEU A 449 -0.17 3.78 3.19
CA LEU A 449 -1.14 4.82 3.46
C LEU A 449 -1.33 5.66 2.21
N ARG A 450 -2.55 5.63 1.64
CA ARG A 450 -2.86 6.35 0.42
C ARG A 450 -3.23 7.80 0.70
N GLN A 451 -2.64 8.74 -0.03
CA GLN A 451 -2.96 10.16 0.10
C GLN A 451 -4.45 10.43 -0.17
N SER A 452 -5.04 9.70 -1.12
CA SER A 452 -6.47 9.77 -1.45
C SER A 452 -7.40 9.30 -0.34
N ALA A 453 -6.93 8.42 0.56
CA ALA A 453 -7.73 7.93 1.69
C ALA A 453 -7.51 8.76 2.96
N TYR A 454 -6.26 9.11 3.28
CA TYR A 454 -5.92 9.78 4.54
C TYR A 454 -5.86 11.31 4.43
N GLY A 455 -5.71 11.88 3.23
CA GLY A 455 -5.70 13.34 3.02
C GLY A 455 -4.75 14.08 3.98
N ASN A 456 -5.27 15.11 4.65
CA ASN A 456 -4.51 15.94 5.59
C ASN A 456 -3.89 15.15 6.76
N CYS A 457 -4.49 14.01 7.14
CA CYS A 457 -3.92 13.13 8.15
C CYS A 457 -2.56 12.59 7.73
N LEU A 458 -2.44 12.12 6.48
CA LEU A 458 -1.17 11.64 5.94
C LEU A 458 -0.20 12.80 5.69
N THR A 459 -0.68 13.94 5.22
CA THR A 459 0.16 15.15 5.06
C THR A 459 0.80 15.55 6.39
N ASN A 460 0.03 15.59 7.47
CA ASN A 460 0.55 15.86 8.82
C ASN A 460 1.60 14.83 9.25
N PHE A 461 1.36 13.54 8.99
CA PHE A 461 2.32 12.49 9.34
C PHE A 461 3.63 12.60 8.54
N LYS A 462 3.55 12.87 7.23
CA LYS A 462 4.71 13.13 6.36
C LYS A 462 5.50 14.37 6.80
N ASN A 463 4.83 15.44 7.19
CA ASN A 463 5.49 16.65 7.70
C ASN A 463 6.30 16.36 8.98
N ARG A 464 5.78 15.52 9.89
CA ARG A 464 6.51 15.08 11.10
C ARG A 464 7.74 14.23 10.78
N LEU A 465 7.74 13.54 9.64
CA LEU A 465 8.90 12.82 9.08
C LEU A 465 9.87 13.74 8.30
N GLY A 466 9.52 15.01 8.08
CA GLY A 466 10.29 15.93 7.24
C GLY A 466 10.16 15.65 5.73
N LEU A 467 9.13 14.92 5.32
CA LEU A 467 8.85 14.59 3.92
C LEU A 467 7.96 15.64 3.27
N LYS A 468 8.09 15.82 1.95
CA LYS A 468 7.27 16.75 1.15
C LYS A 468 6.72 16.07 -0.11
N GLY A 469 5.46 16.36 -0.42
CA GLY A 469 4.76 15.86 -1.60
C GLY A 469 3.48 15.08 -1.26
N ASP A 470 2.74 14.70 -2.28
CA ASP A 470 1.41 14.05 -2.18
C ASP A 470 1.45 12.54 -2.49
N GLN A 471 2.65 11.96 -2.60
CA GLN A 471 2.83 10.52 -2.77
C GLN A 471 2.31 9.74 -1.55
N ASP A 472 1.88 8.50 -1.80
CA ASP A 472 1.52 7.52 -0.79
C ASP A 472 2.74 7.17 0.09
N LEU A 473 2.51 6.79 1.35
CA LEU A 473 3.57 6.50 2.32
C LEU A 473 3.53 5.04 2.77
N TYR A 474 4.66 4.34 2.62
CA TYR A 474 4.87 3.00 3.12
C TYR A 474 5.22 3.06 4.61
N VAL A 475 4.45 2.37 5.44
CA VAL A 475 4.58 2.41 6.91
C VAL A 475 4.74 1.01 7.49
N LEU A 476 5.36 0.94 8.66
CA LEU A 476 5.52 -0.27 9.45
C LEU A 476 4.43 -0.32 10.52
N ILE A 477 3.93 -1.53 10.79
CA ILE A 477 2.85 -1.78 11.75
C ILE A 477 3.29 -2.85 12.75
N ASN A 478 3.09 -2.52 14.02
CA ASN A 478 3.29 -3.38 15.16
C ASN A 478 1.97 -3.54 15.92
N VAL A 479 1.26 -4.64 15.62
CA VAL A 479 0.10 -5.12 16.41
C VAL A 479 0.63 -5.81 17.67
N VAL A 480 0.11 -5.46 18.85
CA VAL A 480 0.64 -5.94 20.13
C VAL A 480 -0.45 -6.68 20.92
N MET A 481 -0.57 -7.99 20.68
CA MET A 481 -1.50 -8.86 21.41
C MET A 481 -0.83 -9.67 22.53
N SER A 482 0.49 -9.61 22.67
CA SER A 482 1.20 -10.41 23.67
C SER A 482 0.94 -9.85 25.08
N PRO A 483 0.36 -10.63 26.00
CA PRO A 483 0.28 -10.26 27.42
C PRO A 483 1.53 -10.65 28.21
N TRP A 484 2.47 -11.35 27.57
CA TRP A 484 3.68 -11.88 28.20
C TRP A 484 4.62 -10.80 28.73
N PRO A 485 5.49 -11.15 29.70
CA PRO A 485 6.40 -10.23 30.36
C PRO A 485 7.13 -9.26 29.44
N THR A 486 7.01 -7.98 29.77
CA THR A 486 7.74 -6.88 29.13
C THR A 486 9.05 -6.54 29.83
N GLU A 487 9.47 -7.40 30.76
CA GLU A 487 10.69 -7.29 31.57
C GLU A 487 11.83 -8.16 31.00
N PHE A 488 12.95 -8.27 31.72
CA PHE A 488 14.16 -9.01 31.31
C PHE A 488 14.75 -8.60 29.96
N ASP A 489 14.82 -7.29 29.72
CA ASP A 489 15.47 -6.71 28.55
C ASP A 489 14.88 -7.16 27.19
N PHE A 490 13.71 -7.80 27.17
CA PHE A 490 13.10 -8.32 25.94
C PHE A 490 12.75 -7.20 24.95
N ILE A 491 11.93 -6.22 25.38
CA ILE A 491 11.57 -5.07 24.53
C ILE A 491 12.81 -4.26 24.16
N THR A 492 13.75 -4.07 25.09
CA THR A 492 15.03 -3.40 24.82
C THR A 492 15.80 -4.12 23.73
N THR A 493 15.91 -5.45 23.80
CA THR A 493 16.60 -6.29 22.82
C THR A 493 15.92 -6.17 21.46
N LEU A 494 14.59 -6.31 21.40
CA LEU A 494 13.81 -6.16 20.15
C LEU A 494 14.05 -4.79 19.50
N THR A 495 13.95 -3.73 20.29
CA THR A 495 14.06 -2.35 19.79
C THR A 495 15.50 -1.97 19.46
N LYS A 496 16.49 -2.53 20.17
CA LYS A 496 17.92 -2.42 19.84
C LYS A 496 18.24 -3.12 18.53
N THR A 497 17.78 -4.36 18.34
CA THR A 497 17.95 -5.07 17.07
C THR A 497 17.29 -4.33 15.91
N PHE A 498 16.10 -3.76 16.12
CA PHE A 498 15.47 -2.89 15.13
C PHE A 498 16.36 -1.67 14.81
N LYS A 499 16.85 -0.96 15.83
CA LYS A 499 17.69 0.24 15.68
C LYS A 499 18.99 -0.05 14.93
N GLU A 500 19.66 -1.16 15.20
CA GLU A 500 20.90 -1.56 14.53
C GLU A 500 20.68 -1.82 13.02
N ASN A 501 19.62 -2.54 12.67
CA ASN A 501 19.28 -2.80 11.27
C ASN A 501 18.75 -1.54 10.56
N LEU A 502 18.05 -0.66 11.28
CA LEU A 502 17.67 0.66 10.77
C LEU A 502 18.90 1.50 10.47
N LYS A 503 19.91 1.50 11.33
CA LYS A 503 21.17 2.22 11.08
C LYS A 503 21.86 1.71 9.81
N GLU A 504 21.96 0.39 9.64
CA GLU A 504 22.55 -0.23 8.44
C GLU A 504 21.76 0.14 7.17
N LEU A 505 20.43 0.01 7.19
CA LEU A 505 19.59 0.30 6.02
C LEU A 505 19.48 1.80 5.71
N ALA A 506 19.53 2.66 6.73
CA ALA A 506 19.59 4.11 6.55
C ALA A 506 20.91 4.51 5.89
N GLU A 507 22.05 3.95 6.34
CA GLU A 507 23.36 4.16 5.70
C GLU A 507 23.36 3.73 4.22
N LEU A 508 22.75 2.59 3.91
CA LEU A 508 22.57 2.16 2.51
C LEU A 508 21.68 3.11 1.71
N SER A 509 20.61 3.62 2.32
CA SER A 509 19.71 4.61 1.70
C SER A 509 20.42 5.95 1.49
N ILE A 510 21.34 6.33 2.38
CA ILE A 510 22.20 7.51 2.23
C ILE A 510 23.14 7.32 1.04
N ARG A 511 23.88 6.21 0.99
CA ARG A 511 24.81 5.90 -0.12
C ARG A 511 24.11 5.85 -1.48
N ARG A 512 22.90 5.31 -1.51
CA ARG A 512 22.03 5.27 -2.69
C ARG A 512 21.70 6.67 -3.25
N ASN A 513 21.69 7.69 -2.38
CA ASN A 513 21.25 9.06 -2.68
C ASN A 513 22.37 10.10 -2.67
N ILE A 514 23.65 9.69 -2.60
CA ILE A 514 24.80 10.61 -2.72
C ILE A 514 25.45 10.43 -4.10
N LYS A 515 25.65 11.55 -4.81
CA LYS A 515 26.59 11.61 -5.93
C LYS A 515 28.02 11.56 -5.37
N THR A 516 28.75 10.49 -5.62
CA THR A 516 30.13 10.36 -5.15
C THR A 516 31.03 9.70 -6.20
N THR A 517 32.29 10.13 -6.21
CA THR A 517 33.38 9.52 -6.96
C THR A 517 34.12 8.47 -6.13
N ALA A 518 33.90 8.42 -4.80
CA ALA A 518 34.53 7.44 -3.92
C ALA A 518 33.87 6.06 -4.09
N HIS A 519 34.69 5.00 -4.22
CA HIS A 519 34.20 3.63 -4.37
C HIS A 519 33.14 3.29 -3.30
N LEU A 520 31.90 3.09 -3.75
CA LEU A 520 30.79 2.75 -2.88
C LEU A 520 30.72 1.25 -2.67
N ASN A 521 31.09 0.78 -1.48
CA ASN A 521 30.70 -0.54 -1.02
C ASN A 521 29.21 -0.51 -0.63
N LEU A 522 28.32 -0.85 -1.55
CA LEU A 522 26.88 -0.96 -1.29
C LEU A 522 26.48 -2.24 -0.53
N ILE A 523 27.43 -3.14 -0.29
CA ILE A 523 27.25 -4.35 0.51
C ILE A 523 28.23 -4.27 1.69
N PRO A 524 27.74 -4.25 2.95
CA PRO A 524 28.62 -4.38 4.11
C PRO A 524 29.35 -5.73 4.03
N SER A 525 30.67 -5.67 4.08
CA SER A 525 31.58 -6.81 4.09
C SER A 525 31.15 -7.85 5.14
N ILE A 526 30.80 -9.05 4.67
CA ILE A 526 30.95 -10.27 5.46
C ILE A 526 32.45 -10.55 5.48
N GLU A 527 33.00 -10.70 6.69
CA GLU A 527 34.32 -11.25 7.03
C GLU A 527 35.47 -10.97 6.05
N GLU A 528 36.42 -10.15 6.53
CA GLU A 528 37.66 -9.66 5.91
C GLU A 528 38.60 -10.69 5.23
N ASN A 529 38.20 -11.95 5.00
CA ASN A 529 39.13 -13.01 4.61
C ASN A 529 38.80 -13.85 3.37
N GLN A 530 37.88 -13.45 2.48
CA GLN A 530 37.77 -14.10 1.16
C GLN A 530 37.55 -13.11 0.01
N LEU A 531 38.61 -12.96 -0.79
CA LEU A 531 38.74 -12.28 -2.09
C LEU A 531 38.30 -10.80 -2.17
N ASN A 532 39.27 -9.95 -2.50
CA ASN A 532 39.15 -8.55 -2.88
C ASN A 532 38.28 -8.34 -4.15
N GLU A 533 36.97 -8.57 -4.10
CA GLU A 533 36.06 -8.32 -5.21
C GLU A 533 35.24 -7.04 -4.95
N LYS A 534 35.88 -5.90 -5.27
CA LYS A 534 35.29 -4.56 -5.20
C LYS A 534 34.30 -4.35 -6.36
N ILE A 535 33.00 -4.30 -6.06
CA ILE A 535 31.99 -3.89 -7.06
C ILE A 535 32.10 -2.37 -7.26
N CYS A 536 32.53 -1.93 -8.45
CA CYS A 536 32.75 -0.51 -8.74
C CYS A 536 31.46 0.20 -9.21
N TYR A 537 30.56 0.51 -8.27
CA TYR A 537 29.34 1.30 -8.53
C TYR A 537 29.62 2.78 -8.91
N THR A 538 30.88 3.19 -8.99
CA THR A 538 31.30 4.55 -9.34
C THR A 538 31.70 4.72 -10.80
N SER A 539 31.91 3.64 -11.55
CA SER A 539 32.30 3.73 -12.96
C SER A 539 31.10 3.82 -13.89
N HIS A 540 31.14 4.78 -14.81
CA HIS A 540 30.13 4.96 -15.84
C HIS A 540 30.39 4.07 -17.07
N LEU A 541 29.31 3.49 -17.62
CA LEU A 541 29.30 2.67 -18.82
C LEU A 541 28.49 3.36 -19.91
N PHE A 542 28.90 3.19 -21.17
CA PHE A 542 28.21 3.78 -22.31
C PHE A 542 28.08 2.80 -23.47
N VAL A 543 26.91 2.71 -24.09
CA VAL A 543 26.74 2.12 -25.43
C VAL A 543 27.45 3.03 -26.43
N ILE A 544 28.31 2.45 -27.26
CA ILE A 544 28.97 3.17 -28.36
C ILE A 544 28.12 3.05 -29.62
N GLN A 545 27.74 4.18 -30.21
CA GLN A 545 27.01 4.25 -31.48
C GLN A 545 27.77 5.06 -32.53
N GLY A 546 27.71 4.61 -33.78
CA GLY A 546 28.27 5.34 -34.93
C GLY A 546 29.70 4.93 -35.28
N THR A 547 30.05 5.11 -36.55
CA THR A 547 31.39 4.83 -37.10
C THR A 547 31.97 6.01 -37.85
N ASP A 548 31.16 6.94 -38.33
CA ASP A 548 31.64 8.23 -38.85
C ASP A 548 31.97 9.19 -37.70
N GLU A 549 31.05 9.34 -36.76
CA GLU A 549 31.23 10.02 -35.48
C GLU A 549 30.84 9.08 -34.33
N ILE A 550 31.44 9.28 -33.15
CA ILE A 550 31.14 8.46 -31.98
C ILE A 550 30.12 9.19 -31.09
N TYR A 551 29.02 8.51 -30.80
CA TYR A 551 28.06 8.88 -29.78
C TYR A 551 28.13 7.87 -28.64
N LEU A 552 28.09 8.36 -27.40
CA LEU A 552 28.11 7.55 -26.19
C LEU A 552 26.79 7.75 -25.44
N VAL A 553 26.07 6.65 -25.24
CA VAL A 553 24.77 6.62 -24.53
C VAL A 553 24.98 5.95 -23.19
N HIS A 554 24.81 6.68 -22.10
CA HIS A 554 25.02 6.18 -20.75
C HIS A 554 24.09 4.99 -20.43
N LEU A 555 24.52 4.07 -19.57
CA LEU A 555 23.70 3.00 -19.00
C LEU A 555 23.15 3.47 -17.64
N PRO A 556 21.97 4.09 -17.57
CA PRO A 556 21.40 4.58 -16.33
C PRO A 556 20.93 3.46 -15.42
N ILE A 557 20.83 3.77 -14.13
CA ILE A 557 20.18 2.92 -13.12
C ILE A 557 19.26 3.81 -12.28
N PHE A 558 17.94 3.60 -12.36
CA PHE A 558 16.95 4.41 -11.63
C PHE A 558 17.14 4.37 -10.11
N GLN A 559 17.79 3.33 -9.62
CA GLN A 559 17.91 3.04 -8.21
C GLN A 559 19.16 3.67 -7.56
N LEU A 560 20.11 4.25 -8.31
CA LEU A 560 21.38 4.74 -7.75
C LEU A 560 21.70 6.16 -8.20
N ALA A 561 21.74 7.14 -7.30
CA ALA A 561 21.84 8.57 -7.65
C ALA A 561 23.00 8.91 -8.59
N THR A 562 24.15 8.26 -8.45
CA THR A 562 25.29 8.40 -9.37
C THR A 562 24.94 8.07 -10.82
N HIS A 563 24.01 7.14 -11.06
CA HIS A 563 23.61 6.64 -12.39
C HIS A 563 22.20 7.07 -12.83
N ARG A 564 21.49 7.88 -12.04
CA ARG A 564 20.13 8.36 -12.34
C ARG A 564 20.12 9.49 -13.38
N TYR A 565 20.82 9.30 -14.49
CA TYR A 565 20.89 10.26 -15.59
C TYR A 565 20.83 9.54 -16.94
N GLN A 566 19.91 9.97 -17.80
CA GLN A 566 19.98 9.63 -19.22
C GLN A 566 20.91 10.62 -19.89
N VAL A 567 22.06 10.13 -20.37
CA VAL A 567 23.10 10.98 -20.97
C VAL A 567 23.47 10.49 -22.36
N ILE A 568 23.51 11.42 -23.31
CA ILE A 568 23.94 11.21 -24.68
C ILE A 568 24.98 12.29 -25.00
N ILE A 569 26.20 11.87 -25.33
CA ILE A 569 27.29 12.77 -25.73
C ILE A 569 27.88 12.36 -27.07
N LYS A 570 28.33 13.35 -27.82
CA LYS A 570 29.25 13.15 -28.95
C LYS A 570 30.68 13.17 -28.41
N ALA A 571 31.47 12.17 -28.76
CA ALA A 571 32.82 11.99 -28.25
C ALA A 571 33.85 11.78 -29.37
N GLU A 572 35.10 12.05 -29.05
CA GLU A 572 36.26 11.76 -29.90
C GLU A 572 37.16 10.76 -29.19
N ILE A 573 37.64 9.77 -29.95
CA ILE A 573 38.62 8.76 -29.51
C ILE A 573 39.85 8.84 -30.41
N PRO A 574 41.05 8.41 -29.96
CA PRO A 574 42.27 8.57 -30.74
C PRO A 574 42.17 7.84 -32.08
N THR A 575 42.72 8.43 -33.15
CA THR A 575 42.62 7.93 -34.54
C THR A 575 42.97 6.45 -34.67
N ARG A 576 44.07 6.01 -34.05
CA ARG A 576 44.52 4.61 -34.04
C ARG A 576 43.51 3.65 -33.39
N ILE A 577 42.76 4.13 -32.39
CA ILE A 577 41.70 3.36 -31.74
C ILE A 577 40.45 3.35 -32.63
N MET A 578 40.11 4.47 -33.24
CA MET A 578 38.98 4.59 -34.18
C MET A 578 39.13 3.65 -35.38
N GLU A 579 40.34 3.50 -35.94
CA GLU A 579 40.62 2.53 -37.00
C GLU A 579 40.34 1.09 -36.56
N LYS A 580 40.88 0.69 -35.39
CA LYS A 580 40.63 -0.64 -34.81
C LYS A 580 39.15 -0.87 -34.49
N TYR A 581 38.46 0.15 -34.01
CA TYR A 581 37.03 0.13 -33.76
C TYR A 581 36.25 -0.12 -35.06
N LYS A 582 36.53 0.65 -36.12
CA LYS A 582 35.92 0.48 -37.44
C LYS A 582 36.16 -0.91 -38.02
N ASP A 583 37.37 -1.43 -37.93
CA ASP A 583 37.71 -2.76 -38.44
C ASP A 583 37.01 -3.88 -37.67
N PHE A 584 36.87 -3.74 -36.35
CA PHE A 584 36.08 -4.67 -35.54
C PHE A 584 34.60 -4.62 -35.92
N ARG A 585 34.05 -3.40 -36.07
CA ARG A 585 32.65 -3.16 -36.43
C ARG A 585 32.30 -3.72 -37.80
N LYS A 586 33.18 -3.58 -38.81
CA LYS A 586 32.99 -4.20 -40.14
C LYS A 586 32.82 -5.72 -40.06
N LYS A 587 33.51 -6.38 -39.12
CA LYS A 587 33.44 -7.84 -38.93
C LYS A 587 32.29 -8.27 -38.01
N ASN A 588 31.73 -7.36 -37.22
CA ASN A 588 30.78 -7.64 -36.14
C ASN A 588 29.68 -6.56 -36.05
N SER A 589 29.03 -6.23 -37.17
CA SER A 589 28.14 -5.05 -37.28
C SER A 589 26.97 -5.04 -36.28
N SER A 590 26.46 -6.20 -35.86
CA SER A 590 25.38 -6.32 -34.88
C SER A 590 25.84 -6.31 -33.42
N LYS A 591 27.14 -6.46 -33.15
CA LYS A 591 27.63 -6.50 -31.76
C LYS A 591 27.60 -5.11 -31.16
N VAL A 592 26.87 -4.99 -30.05
CA VAL A 592 26.90 -3.79 -29.20
C VAL A 592 28.24 -3.75 -28.46
N LEU A 593 28.89 -2.59 -28.48
CA LEU A 593 30.14 -2.35 -27.75
C LEU A 593 29.89 -1.37 -26.61
N ILE A 594 30.47 -1.65 -25.46
CA ILE A 594 30.37 -0.80 -24.28
C ILE A 594 31.71 -0.11 -24.02
N LEU A 595 31.66 1.18 -23.75
CA LEU A 595 32.79 1.97 -23.27
C LEU A 595 32.72 2.05 -21.74
N TRP A 596 33.82 1.72 -21.08
CA TRP A 596 33.91 1.75 -19.62
C TRP A 596 34.89 2.83 -19.16
N CYS A 597 34.38 3.79 -18.41
CA CYS A 597 35.18 4.82 -17.76
C CYS A 597 36.05 4.21 -16.64
N GLN A 598 37.36 4.39 -16.75
CA GLN A 598 38.36 3.90 -15.80
C GLN A 598 38.68 4.92 -14.69
N GLU A 599 38.09 6.11 -14.75
CA GLU A 599 38.31 7.17 -13.77
C GLU A 599 37.15 7.28 -12.79
N ASN A 600 37.47 7.65 -11.55
CA ASN A 600 36.49 7.98 -10.53
C ASN A 600 36.04 9.44 -10.70
N ILE A 601 35.17 9.68 -11.68
CA ILE A 601 34.63 10.99 -12.05
C ILE A 601 33.11 10.92 -12.12
N THR A 602 32.42 12.05 -11.88
CA THR A 602 30.95 12.08 -11.95
C THR A 602 30.46 12.13 -13.39
N ILE A 603 29.21 11.72 -13.60
CA ILE A 603 28.57 11.85 -14.91
C ILE A 603 28.52 13.30 -15.39
N ASP A 604 28.36 14.28 -14.48
CA ASP A 604 28.40 15.71 -14.78
C ASP A 604 29.78 16.13 -15.36
N GLN A 605 30.88 15.58 -14.82
CA GLN A 605 32.23 15.83 -15.32
C GLN A 605 32.46 15.20 -16.69
N ILE A 606 31.97 13.98 -16.91
CA ILE A 606 32.02 13.31 -18.22
C ILE A 606 31.23 14.10 -19.27
N ALA A 607 30.03 14.56 -18.91
CA ALA A 607 29.11 15.23 -19.82
C ALA A 607 29.54 16.66 -20.20
N THR A 608 30.45 17.27 -19.43
CA THR A 608 30.98 18.61 -19.72
C THR A 608 31.72 18.66 -21.06
N GLU A 609 31.35 19.58 -21.94
CA GLU A 609 32.03 19.76 -23.23
C GLU A 609 33.50 20.16 -23.06
N GLY A 610 34.38 19.55 -23.85
CA GLY A 610 35.83 19.74 -23.76
C GLY A 610 36.51 18.91 -22.67
N SER A 611 35.76 18.24 -21.78
CA SER A 611 36.33 17.33 -20.80
C SER A 611 36.97 16.11 -21.47
N SER A 612 37.88 15.46 -20.76
CA SER A 612 38.44 14.19 -21.22
C SER A 612 38.65 13.23 -20.06
N PHE A 613 38.47 11.95 -20.34
CA PHE A 613 38.57 10.88 -19.35
C PHE A 613 39.17 9.62 -19.98
N THR A 614 39.73 8.78 -19.12
CA THR A 614 40.35 7.52 -19.51
C THR A 614 39.32 6.40 -19.55
N ALA A 615 39.28 5.64 -20.65
CA ALA A 615 38.32 4.56 -20.84
C ALA A 615 38.90 3.38 -21.63
N CYS A 616 38.17 2.27 -21.64
CA CYS A 616 38.44 1.11 -22.48
C CYS A 616 37.14 0.59 -23.13
N ILE A 617 37.26 -0.23 -24.17
CA ILE A 617 36.12 -0.85 -24.86
C ILE A 617 35.96 -2.30 -24.39
N ILE A 618 34.74 -2.67 -24.00
CA ILE A 618 34.31 -4.02 -23.65
C ILE A 618 33.57 -4.61 -24.85
N LYS A 619 34.04 -5.78 -25.31
CA LYS A 619 33.52 -6.46 -26.51
C LYS A 619 32.41 -7.49 -26.22
N ASP A 620 32.46 -8.11 -25.05
CA ASP A 620 31.51 -9.15 -24.62
C ASP A 620 30.90 -8.69 -23.29
N PHE A 621 30.03 -7.68 -23.37
CA PHE A 621 29.33 -7.13 -22.22
C PHE A 621 28.08 -7.93 -21.90
N ASP A 622 27.92 -8.30 -20.64
CA ASP A 622 26.72 -8.94 -20.11
C ASP A 622 26.20 -8.11 -18.93
N HIS A 623 25.03 -7.49 -19.07
CA HIS A 623 24.44 -6.66 -18.03
C HIS A 623 24.03 -7.46 -16.76
N TYR A 624 23.90 -8.79 -16.83
CA TYR A 624 23.64 -9.64 -15.66
C TYR A 624 24.87 -9.92 -14.79
N ILE A 625 26.06 -9.72 -15.37
CA ILE A 625 27.37 -9.96 -14.76
C ILE A 625 28.14 -8.65 -14.55
N ALA A 626 27.76 -7.57 -15.25
CA ALA A 626 28.40 -6.25 -15.21
C ALA A 626 28.58 -5.65 -13.80
N LEU A 627 27.72 -6.04 -12.85
CA LEU A 627 27.80 -5.62 -11.44
C LEU A 627 28.46 -6.63 -10.51
N LYS A 628 28.85 -7.81 -11.00
CA LYS A 628 29.38 -8.92 -10.18
C LYS A 628 30.88 -9.13 -10.38
N GLU A 629 31.36 -8.96 -11.60
CA GLU A 629 32.76 -9.20 -11.96
C GLU A 629 33.31 -7.98 -12.69
N HIS A 630 34.58 -7.64 -12.46
CA HIS A 630 35.26 -6.70 -13.32
C HIS A 630 35.27 -7.27 -14.75
N PRO A 631 34.94 -6.46 -15.78
CA PRO A 631 35.06 -6.89 -17.17
C PRO A 631 36.45 -7.48 -17.39
N LYS A 632 36.56 -8.69 -17.95
CA LYS A 632 37.86 -9.30 -18.29
C LYS A 632 38.60 -8.35 -19.24
N ILE A 633 39.57 -7.60 -18.69
CA ILE A 633 40.28 -6.53 -19.39
C ILE A 633 41.12 -7.15 -20.49
N SER A 634 40.63 -7.05 -21.73
CA SER A 634 41.36 -7.46 -22.93
C SER A 634 41.63 -6.27 -23.87
N SER A 635 41.44 -5.03 -23.40
CA SER A 635 41.44 -3.85 -24.26
C SER A 635 42.46 -2.79 -23.86
N ILE A 636 42.93 -2.08 -24.88
CA ILE A 636 43.81 -0.92 -24.78
C ILE A 636 43.01 0.21 -24.14
N THR A 637 43.58 0.84 -23.12
CA THR A 637 43.03 2.04 -22.48
C THR A 637 43.42 3.29 -23.27
N PHE A 638 42.52 4.27 -23.38
CA PHE A 638 42.75 5.50 -24.13
C PHE A 638 41.94 6.68 -23.56
N ARG A 639 42.36 7.90 -23.93
CA ARG A 639 41.64 9.15 -23.61
C ARG A 639 40.45 9.35 -24.55
N VAL A 640 39.28 9.59 -23.98
CA VAL A 640 38.06 10.00 -24.66
C VAL A 640 37.86 11.48 -24.40
N LYS A 641 37.52 12.26 -25.42
CA LYS A 641 37.19 13.68 -25.28
C LYS A 641 35.71 13.91 -25.56
N THR A 642 35.00 14.56 -24.65
CA THR A 642 33.60 14.96 -24.86
C THR A 642 33.58 16.18 -25.78
N ILE A 643 32.94 16.05 -26.94
CA ILE A 643 32.87 17.10 -27.96
C ILE A 643 31.60 17.92 -27.82
N LYS A 644 30.47 17.25 -27.56
CA LYS A 644 29.17 17.92 -27.44
C LYS A 644 28.25 17.16 -26.51
N LEU A 645 27.50 17.87 -25.67
CA LEU A 645 26.42 17.30 -24.89
C LEU A 645 25.12 17.36 -25.69
N LEU A 646 24.51 16.20 -25.97
CA LEU A 646 23.22 16.15 -26.66
C LEU A 646 22.07 16.16 -25.67
N LYS A 647 22.11 15.27 -24.67
CA LYS A 647 21.08 15.14 -23.63
C LYS A 647 21.73 14.76 -22.31
N MET A 648 21.25 15.34 -21.23
CA MET A 648 21.49 14.97 -19.85
C MET A 648 20.20 15.24 -19.06
N ARG A 649 19.43 14.18 -18.85
CA ARG A 649 18.14 14.24 -18.15
C ARG A 649 18.27 13.55 -16.80
N ASN A 650 17.92 14.25 -15.72
CA ASN A 650 17.86 13.67 -14.38
C ASN A 650 16.66 12.71 -14.30
N LEU A 651 16.92 11.48 -13.84
CA LEU A 651 15.94 10.41 -13.70
C LEU A 651 15.45 10.26 -12.25
N GLU A 652 15.77 11.20 -11.36
CA GLU A 652 15.14 11.27 -10.05
C GLU A 652 13.63 11.51 -10.17
N LEU A 653 12.89 10.95 -9.23
CA LEU A 653 11.43 10.91 -9.25
C LEU A 653 10.73 12.27 -9.44
N PRO A 654 11.19 13.40 -8.85
CA PRO A 654 10.56 14.71 -9.11
C PRO A 654 10.60 15.14 -10.58
N TYR A 655 11.51 14.59 -11.38
CA TYR A 655 11.68 14.90 -12.81
C TYR A 655 11.05 13.84 -13.72
N GLN A 656 10.47 12.76 -13.16
CA GLN A 656 9.76 11.73 -13.92
C GLN A 656 8.31 12.12 -14.16
N ASP A 657 7.75 11.62 -15.25
CA ASP A 657 6.35 11.81 -15.57
C ASP A 657 5.41 11.00 -14.67
N ALA A 658 4.22 11.57 -14.43
CA ALA A 658 3.18 10.93 -13.65
C ALA A 658 2.65 9.65 -14.32
N ASP A 659 2.57 9.64 -15.65
CA ASP A 659 2.09 8.54 -16.48
C ASP A 659 3.09 8.24 -17.61
N TYR A 660 3.09 7.00 -18.12
CA TYR A 660 3.78 6.68 -19.38
C TYR A 660 3.01 7.26 -20.58
N PRO A 661 3.68 7.48 -21.73
CA PRO A 661 3.04 7.87 -22.98
C PRO A 661 1.88 6.93 -23.37
N LYS A 662 0.74 7.52 -23.72
CA LYS A 662 -0.54 6.80 -23.87
C LYS A 662 -0.84 6.32 -25.28
N ASP A 663 -0.17 6.84 -26.29
CA ASP A 663 -0.47 6.72 -27.73
C ASP A 663 0.77 6.54 -28.61
N ARG A 664 1.96 6.37 -27.99
CA ARG A 664 3.25 6.36 -28.68
C ARG A 664 4.34 5.72 -27.83
N VAL A 665 5.51 5.54 -28.44
CA VAL A 665 6.79 5.24 -27.77
C VAL A 665 7.84 6.28 -28.21
N PRO A 666 8.26 7.21 -27.34
CA PRO A 666 9.15 8.31 -27.71
C PRO A 666 10.64 7.93 -27.66
N PHE A 667 11.41 8.36 -28.66
CA PHE A 667 12.87 8.19 -28.74
C PHE A 667 13.54 9.51 -29.09
N TYR A 668 14.77 9.71 -28.63
CA TYR A 668 15.65 10.71 -29.21
C TYR A 668 16.17 10.16 -30.53
N ILE A 669 16.25 10.99 -31.56
CA ILE A 669 16.89 10.67 -32.84
C ILE A 669 17.97 11.69 -33.18
N TYR A 670 19.20 11.22 -33.40
CA TYR A 670 20.38 12.06 -33.57
C TYR A 670 21.42 11.38 -34.47
N GLY A 671 22.42 12.13 -34.92
CA GLY A 671 23.55 11.61 -35.66
C GLY A 671 23.99 12.54 -36.79
N THR A 672 24.56 11.95 -37.82
CA THR A 672 25.08 12.67 -38.99
C THR A 672 24.12 12.56 -40.17
N LYS A 673 24.55 13.08 -41.33
CA LYS A 673 23.86 12.83 -42.60
C LYS A 673 23.89 11.35 -43.00
N ASN A 674 24.93 10.61 -42.62
CA ASN A 674 25.19 9.24 -43.07
C ASN A 674 24.71 8.18 -42.08
N GLN A 675 24.76 8.46 -40.78
CA GLN A 675 24.36 7.53 -39.74
C GLN A 675 23.44 8.23 -38.73
N LEU A 676 22.24 7.68 -38.54
CA LEU A 676 21.30 8.12 -37.51
C LEU A 676 21.18 7.06 -36.43
N HIS A 677 20.93 7.49 -35.21
CA HIS A 677 20.83 6.66 -34.02
C HIS A 677 19.59 7.06 -33.23
N ILE A 678 19.07 6.13 -32.43
CA ILE A 678 17.98 6.39 -31.50
C ILE A 678 18.28 5.85 -30.10
N ASP A 679 17.69 6.50 -29.10
CA ASP A 679 17.67 6.06 -27.70
C ASP A 679 16.32 6.40 -27.07
N HIS A 680 15.70 5.45 -26.38
CA HIS A 680 14.36 5.58 -25.78
C HIS A 680 14.30 6.68 -24.73
N LEU A 681 13.28 7.55 -24.76
CA LEU A 681 13.10 8.58 -23.72
C LEU A 681 12.71 7.93 -22.39
N LEU A 682 13.56 8.10 -21.37
CA LEU A 682 13.32 7.52 -20.04
C LEU A 682 12.49 8.47 -19.18
N LEU A 683 11.17 8.46 -19.38
CA LEU A 683 10.26 9.39 -18.73
C LEU A 683 9.81 8.94 -17.32
N LYS A 684 9.78 7.63 -17.06
CA LYS A 684 9.23 7.07 -15.82
C LYS A 684 9.86 5.71 -15.49
N SER A 685 10.07 5.44 -14.19
CA SER A 685 10.57 4.16 -13.66
C SER A 685 9.43 3.26 -13.15
N PRO A 686 9.51 1.92 -13.30
CA PRO A 686 10.53 1.17 -14.05
C PRO A 686 10.43 1.43 -15.57
N SER A 687 11.49 1.17 -16.33
CA SER A 687 11.47 1.29 -17.80
C SER A 687 12.38 0.28 -18.48
N ILE A 688 12.60 0.45 -19.78
CA ILE A 688 13.53 -0.34 -20.57
C ILE A 688 14.43 0.62 -21.36
N GLN A 689 15.73 0.38 -21.38
CA GLN A 689 16.64 1.09 -22.28
C GLN A 689 16.60 0.38 -23.64
N LEU A 690 16.21 1.13 -24.68
CA LEU A 690 16.21 0.67 -26.06
C LEU A 690 17.03 1.65 -26.88
N SER A 691 18.15 1.19 -27.41
CA SER A 691 19.02 2.01 -28.25
C SER A 691 19.32 1.27 -29.55
N ALA A 692 19.28 1.99 -30.67
CA ALA A 692 19.62 1.43 -31.98
C ALA A 692 20.53 2.38 -32.73
N GLU A 693 21.55 1.82 -33.38
CA GLU A 693 22.44 2.59 -34.23
C GLU A 693 22.13 2.38 -35.71
N ASN A 694 22.53 3.35 -36.54
CA ASN A 694 22.42 3.27 -37.99
C ASN A 694 20.99 2.96 -38.48
N VAL A 695 19.99 3.59 -37.85
CA VAL A 695 18.59 3.49 -38.27
C VAL A 695 18.38 4.22 -39.60
N LYS A 696 17.45 3.73 -40.40
CA LYS A 696 17.04 4.39 -41.65
C LYS A 696 15.74 5.14 -41.43
N ILE A 697 15.65 6.35 -41.98
CA ILE A 697 14.42 7.13 -41.97
C ILE A 697 13.98 7.45 -43.40
N GLU A 698 12.70 7.21 -43.68
CA GLU A 698 12.06 7.44 -44.98
C GLU A 698 10.90 8.40 -44.76
N LEU A 699 11.09 9.68 -45.11
CA LEU A 699 10.10 10.72 -44.88
C LEU A 699 9.07 10.75 -46.02
N THR A 700 7.80 10.71 -45.66
CA THR A 700 6.66 10.92 -46.58
C THR A 700 6.24 12.38 -46.60
N SER A 701 6.54 13.13 -45.54
CA SER A 701 6.29 14.57 -45.43
C SER A 701 7.38 15.26 -44.60
N GLY A 702 7.64 16.54 -44.86
CA GLY A 702 8.60 17.35 -44.12
C GLY A 702 10.07 17.09 -44.46
N LYS A 703 10.98 17.65 -43.65
CA LYS A 703 12.44 17.49 -43.81
C LYS A 703 13.11 17.35 -42.44
N PHE A 704 14.11 16.48 -42.35
CA PHE A 704 14.97 16.35 -41.17
C PHE A 704 16.35 16.96 -41.47
N THR A 705 16.53 18.20 -41.03
CA THR A 705 17.68 19.04 -41.34
C THR A 705 18.96 18.56 -40.65
N LYS A 706 20.12 19.05 -41.11
CA LYS A 706 21.41 18.74 -40.49
C LYS A 706 21.47 19.19 -39.02
N GLU A 707 20.99 20.39 -38.73
CA GLU A 707 20.98 20.95 -37.38
C GLU A 707 20.13 20.11 -36.40
N GLN A 708 18.94 19.70 -36.84
CA GLN A 708 18.07 18.82 -36.03
C GLN A 708 18.74 17.47 -35.74
N LYS A 709 19.45 16.88 -36.73
CA LYS A 709 20.20 15.62 -36.55
C LYS A 709 21.36 15.77 -35.56
N GLU A 710 22.12 16.87 -35.67
CA GLU A 710 23.28 17.14 -34.80
C GLU A 710 22.90 17.58 -33.39
N ARG A 711 21.66 18.05 -33.19
CA ARG A 711 21.13 18.47 -31.89
C ARG A 711 20.35 17.37 -31.17
N GLY A 712 19.75 16.46 -31.94
CA GLY A 712 18.90 15.41 -31.43
C GLY A 712 17.45 15.87 -31.25
N ALA A 713 16.58 15.37 -32.12
CA ALA A 713 15.14 15.59 -32.13
C ALA A 713 14.42 14.46 -31.37
N ILE A 714 13.09 14.59 -31.21
CA ILE A 714 12.24 13.51 -30.71
C ILE A 714 11.56 12.82 -31.89
N VAL A 715 11.51 11.50 -31.87
CA VAL A 715 10.73 10.67 -32.78
C VAL A 715 9.71 9.88 -31.97
N HIS A 716 8.44 10.05 -32.30
CA HIS A 716 7.34 9.26 -31.75
C HIS A 716 7.11 8.05 -32.64
N ILE A 717 7.31 6.85 -32.09
CA ILE A 717 6.86 5.62 -32.74
C ILE A 717 5.38 5.43 -32.43
N ILE A 718 4.54 5.48 -33.46
CA ILE A 718 3.08 5.37 -33.35
C ILE A 718 2.62 3.94 -33.58
N ALA A 719 3.18 3.27 -34.59
CA ALA A 719 2.81 1.90 -34.94
C ALA A 719 3.97 1.11 -35.54
N LYS A 720 3.92 -0.20 -35.42
CA LYS A 720 4.80 -1.16 -36.10
C LYS A 720 4.12 -1.68 -37.37
N GLU A 721 4.87 -1.75 -38.46
CA GLU A 721 4.45 -2.41 -39.69
C GLU A 721 5.05 -3.82 -39.75
N GLU A 722 4.20 -4.83 -39.86
CA GLU A 722 4.59 -6.22 -40.05
C GLU A 722 4.94 -6.52 -41.51
N LYS A 723 5.60 -7.65 -41.75
CA LYS A 723 6.04 -8.04 -43.10
C LYS A 723 4.91 -8.25 -44.10
N ASP A 724 3.70 -8.55 -43.62
CA ASP A 724 2.49 -8.70 -44.43
C ASP A 724 1.75 -7.37 -44.66
N GLY A 725 2.29 -6.25 -44.16
CA GLY A 725 1.69 -4.92 -44.26
C GLY A 725 0.73 -4.58 -43.13
N THR A 726 0.50 -5.47 -42.15
CA THR A 726 -0.33 -5.17 -40.99
C THR A 726 0.28 -4.06 -40.14
N ILE A 727 -0.52 -3.06 -39.77
CA ILE A 727 -0.11 -1.96 -38.90
C ILE A 727 -0.64 -2.23 -37.49
N ILE A 728 0.25 -2.21 -36.50
CA ILE A 728 -0.06 -2.45 -35.09
C ILE A 728 0.36 -1.22 -34.28
N ASP A 729 -0.61 -0.51 -33.73
CA ASP A 729 -0.35 0.64 -32.86
C ASP A 729 0.46 0.23 -31.62
N LEU A 730 1.38 1.10 -31.20
CA LEU A 730 2.26 0.87 -30.08
C LEU A 730 1.99 1.87 -28.96
N TYR A 731 1.63 1.33 -27.80
CA TYR A 731 1.26 2.08 -26.61
C TYR A 731 2.26 1.76 -25.49
N GLU A 732 3.20 2.64 -25.18
CA GLU A 732 4.21 2.36 -24.13
C GLU A 732 3.53 2.01 -22.80
N VAL A 733 2.51 2.78 -22.41
CA VAL A 733 1.72 2.54 -21.19
C VAL A 733 1.17 1.11 -21.08
N ALA A 734 0.83 0.46 -22.21
CA ALA A 734 0.28 -0.89 -22.23
C ALA A 734 1.37 -1.98 -22.12
N MET A 735 2.63 -1.63 -22.37
CA MET A 735 3.78 -2.55 -22.31
C MET A 735 4.52 -2.51 -20.97
N GLN A 736 4.21 -1.54 -20.11
CA GLN A 736 4.86 -1.34 -18.82
C GLN A 736 4.17 -2.14 -17.68
N PRO A 737 4.93 -2.67 -16.69
CA PRO A 737 6.39 -2.77 -16.69
C PRO A 737 6.87 -3.87 -17.65
N PHE A 738 7.92 -3.59 -18.42
CA PHE A 738 8.54 -4.59 -19.29
C PHE A 738 9.10 -5.79 -18.50
N PRO A 739 8.99 -7.04 -19.02
CA PRO A 739 9.71 -8.17 -18.46
C PRO A 739 11.22 -7.97 -18.49
N ASP A 740 11.94 -8.66 -17.59
CA ASP A 740 13.41 -8.75 -17.61
C ASP A 740 13.92 -9.23 -18.99
N THR A 741 15.02 -8.66 -19.47
CA THR A 741 15.53 -8.81 -20.85
C THR A 741 15.59 -10.26 -21.32
N LYS A 742 15.98 -11.20 -20.45
CA LYS A 742 16.09 -12.64 -20.75
C LYS A 742 14.76 -13.33 -21.04
N TYR A 743 13.64 -12.71 -20.68
CA TYR A 743 12.29 -13.20 -20.96
C TYR A 743 11.66 -12.50 -22.17
N LEU A 744 12.35 -11.56 -22.82
CA LEU A 744 11.89 -10.96 -24.07
C LEU A 744 12.04 -12.01 -25.18
N GLY A 745 10.90 -12.42 -25.74
CA GLY A 745 10.83 -13.48 -26.74
C GLY A 745 11.01 -13.00 -28.18
N ASP A 746 10.76 -13.91 -29.12
CA ASP A 746 10.92 -13.64 -30.54
C ASP A 746 9.96 -12.57 -31.10
N SER A 747 8.83 -12.36 -30.44
CA SER A 747 7.80 -11.38 -30.80
C SER A 747 8.05 -9.95 -30.29
N PHE A 748 9.13 -9.70 -29.54
CA PHE A 748 9.39 -8.35 -29.00
C PHE A 748 9.49 -7.30 -30.12
N PHE A 749 8.89 -6.13 -29.93
CA PHE A 749 8.68 -5.15 -31.00
C PHE A 749 9.97 -4.49 -31.48
N PHE A 750 10.99 -4.33 -30.62
CA PHE A 750 12.23 -3.63 -30.97
C PHE A 750 13.29 -4.60 -31.50
N LYS A 751 13.23 -4.93 -32.80
CA LYS A 751 14.11 -5.92 -33.45
C LYS A 751 14.64 -5.47 -34.80
N THR A 752 15.71 -6.12 -35.25
CA THR A 752 16.38 -5.80 -36.51
C THR A 752 15.42 -5.92 -37.69
N ASN A 753 15.50 -4.97 -38.62
CA ASN A 753 14.60 -4.81 -39.78
C ASN A 753 13.13 -4.47 -39.47
N ASN A 754 12.72 -4.31 -38.20
CA ASN A 754 11.35 -3.85 -37.94
C ASN A 754 11.18 -2.41 -38.45
N CYS A 755 10.00 -2.15 -39.00
CA CYS A 755 9.61 -0.86 -39.55
C CYS A 755 8.52 -0.23 -38.68
N PHE A 756 8.64 1.07 -38.46
CA PHE A 756 7.73 1.83 -37.60
C PHE A 756 7.22 3.06 -38.33
N HIS A 757 5.93 3.34 -38.19
CA HIS A 757 5.34 4.62 -38.51
C HIS A 757 5.73 5.63 -37.44
N VAL A 758 6.29 6.77 -37.88
CA VAL A 758 6.86 7.76 -36.97
C VAL A 758 6.49 9.19 -37.32
N GLU A 759 6.47 10.01 -36.27
CA GLU A 759 6.33 11.45 -36.33
C GLU A 759 7.52 12.11 -35.64
N LEU A 760 8.04 13.19 -36.22
CA LEU A 760 9.24 13.86 -35.73
C LEU A 760 8.93 15.25 -35.21
N TYR A 761 9.49 15.54 -34.05
CA TYR A 761 9.25 16.76 -33.30
C TYR A 761 10.56 17.37 -32.81
N GLU A 762 10.58 18.70 -32.69
CA GLU A 762 11.65 19.37 -31.97
C GLU A 762 11.61 18.94 -30.50
N ASP A 763 12.79 18.81 -29.88
CA ASP A 763 12.84 18.62 -28.43
C ASP A 763 12.36 19.91 -27.75
N PRO A 764 11.23 19.89 -27.01
CA PRO A 764 10.70 21.07 -26.34
C PRO A 764 11.66 21.58 -25.25
N ALA A 765 12.50 20.69 -24.72
CA ALA A 765 13.55 21.03 -23.76
C ALA A 765 14.84 21.40 -24.50
N TYR A 766 14.91 22.64 -25.00
CA TYR A 766 15.95 23.07 -25.93
C TYR A 766 17.37 22.88 -25.37
N ASP A 767 17.54 23.16 -24.07
CA ASP A 767 18.78 22.99 -23.32
C ASP A 767 19.05 21.48 -23.03
N PRO A 768 20.23 20.95 -23.42
CA PRO A 768 20.64 19.58 -23.14
C PRO A 768 20.61 19.17 -21.66
N THR A 769 20.58 20.11 -20.72
CA THR A 769 20.57 19.86 -19.26
C THR A 769 19.20 20.05 -18.61
N SER A 770 18.18 20.42 -19.39
CA SER A 770 16.80 20.50 -18.90
C SER A 770 16.31 19.15 -18.36
N ASN A 771 15.60 19.19 -17.24
CA ASN A 771 15.00 18.02 -16.61
C ASN A 771 13.48 18.00 -16.84
N GLY A 772 12.87 16.83 -16.69
CA GLY A 772 11.41 16.69 -16.70
C GLY A 772 10.76 17.26 -15.43
N PRO A 773 9.47 16.97 -15.17
CA PRO A 773 8.57 16.20 -16.03
C PRO A 773 8.23 16.97 -17.32
N GLY A 774 7.67 16.26 -18.29
CA GLY A 774 7.19 16.84 -19.54
C GLY A 774 8.25 17.02 -20.61
N LEU A 775 9.30 16.20 -20.61
CA LEU A 775 10.27 16.14 -21.72
C LEU A 775 9.61 15.70 -23.03
N ASP A 776 8.47 15.01 -22.94
CA ASP A 776 7.64 14.59 -24.07
C ASP A 776 6.29 15.34 -24.15
N LYS A 777 6.15 16.47 -23.44
CA LYS A 777 5.00 17.37 -23.57
C LYS A 777 5.16 18.25 -24.81
N ILE A 778 5.05 17.62 -25.95
CA ILE A 778 4.94 18.29 -27.23
C ILE A 778 3.45 18.58 -27.40
N ASP A 779 3.01 19.80 -27.07
CA ASP A 779 1.68 20.28 -27.49
C ASP A 779 1.55 19.99 -28.98
N SER A 780 0.36 19.58 -29.42
CA SER A 780 0.00 19.11 -30.78
C SER A 780 0.24 20.12 -31.91
N ILE A 781 1.45 20.66 -32.00
CA ILE A 781 2.04 21.38 -33.12
C ILE A 781 2.40 20.30 -34.14
N SER A 782 2.01 20.49 -35.38
CA SER A 782 2.23 19.52 -36.45
C SER A 782 3.68 19.02 -36.46
N PRO A 783 3.92 17.70 -36.54
CA PRO A 783 5.27 17.17 -36.65
C PRO A 783 5.99 17.83 -37.82
N PHE A 784 7.27 18.19 -37.65
CA PHE A 784 8.03 18.83 -38.73
C PHE A 784 8.32 17.84 -39.86
N ALA A 785 8.23 16.54 -39.59
CA ALA A 785 8.32 15.47 -40.57
C ALA A 785 7.57 14.21 -40.12
N ILE A 786 7.07 13.45 -41.09
CA ILE A 786 6.37 12.18 -40.89
C ILE A 786 6.99 11.15 -41.81
N GLY A 787 7.08 9.89 -41.39
CA GLY A 787 7.64 8.85 -42.23
C GLY A 787 7.69 7.48 -41.59
N LYS A 788 8.64 6.68 -42.08
CA LYS A 788 8.97 5.35 -41.55
C LYS A 788 10.37 5.34 -40.96
N LEU A 789 10.53 4.70 -39.81
CA LEU A 789 11.82 4.40 -39.19
C LEU A 789 12.06 2.88 -39.29
N ILE A 790 13.23 2.49 -39.81
CA ILE A 790 13.60 1.10 -40.00
C ILE A 790 14.83 0.80 -39.15
N LEU A 791 14.72 -0.18 -38.25
CA LEU A 791 15.84 -0.65 -37.44
C LEU A 791 16.88 -1.38 -38.29
N PRO A 792 18.18 -1.28 -37.97
CA PRO A 792 19.26 -1.86 -38.78
C PRO A 792 19.10 -3.37 -38.96
N SER A 793 19.58 -3.89 -40.08
CA SER A 793 19.82 -5.32 -40.24
C SER A 793 21.00 -5.76 -39.38
N VAL A 794 21.10 -7.05 -39.08
CA VAL A 794 22.23 -7.65 -38.33
C VAL A 794 23.60 -7.32 -38.97
N SER A 795 23.64 -7.11 -40.28
CA SER A 795 24.84 -6.73 -41.02
C SER A 795 25.17 -5.23 -40.99
N LYS A 796 24.28 -4.37 -40.45
CA LYS A 796 24.39 -2.90 -40.56
C LYS A 796 24.43 -2.16 -39.22
N GLY A 797 24.02 -2.77 -38.12
CA GLY A 797 24.04 -2.13 -36.80
C GLY A 797 23.53 -3.04 -35.69
N GLY A 798 23.84 -2.68 -34.44
CA GLY A 798 23.37 -3.37 -33.24
C GLY A 798 22.17 -2.70 -32.58
N LEU A 799 21.46 -3.49 -31.77
CA LEU A 799 20.39 -3.03 -30.88
C LEU A 799 20.80 -3.32 -29.44
N TYR A 800 20.76 -2.32 -28.57
CA TYR A 800 20.91 -2.48 -27.14
C TYR A 800 19.54 -2.48 -26.48
N ILE A 801 19.27 -3.51 -25.69
CA ILE A 801 18.00 -3.73 -24.99
C ILE A 801 18.35 -4.13 -23.57
N ASP A 802 17.89 -3.34 -22.60
CA ASP A 802 18.07 -3.65 -21.18
C ASP A 802 16.88 -3.19 -20.35
N SER A 803 16.15 -4.15 -19.77
CA SER A 803 15.16 -3.92 -18.71
C SER A 803 15.63 -4.44 -17.35
N HIS A 804 16.85 -5.02 -17.27
CA HIS A 804 17.39 -5.60 -16.06
C HIS A 804 18.24 -4.58 -15.28
N LEU A 805 19.35 -4.12 -15.85
CA LEU A 805 20.31 -3.26 -15.17
C LEU A 805 19.72 -1.88 -14.90
N ILE A 806 18.96 -1.31 -15.83
CA ILE A 806 18.25 -0.03 -15.63
C ILE A 806 17.31 -0.01 -14.41
N ASN A 807 16.68 -1.15 -14.11
CA ASN A 807 15.71 -1.30 -13.02
C ASN A 807 16.28 -1.95 -11.77
N ILE A 808 17.53 -2.41 -11.80
CA ILE A 808 18.09 -3.21 -10.71
C ILE A 808 18.18 -2.39 -9.43
N ASP A 809 17.84 -3.02 -8.30
CA ASP A 809 18.14 -2.49 -6.99
C ASP A 809 19.49 -3.05 -6.51
N PRO A 810 20.57 -2.26 -6.55
CA PRO A 810 21.93 -2.74 -6.29
C PRO A 810 22.15 -3.18 -4.83
N ILE A 811 21.22 -2.87 -3.93
CA ILE A 811 21.29 -3.22 -2.50
C ILE A 811 20.66 -4.59 -2.21
N VAL A 812 19.91 -5.17 -3.16
CA VAL A 812 19.32 -6.51 -3.00
C VAL A 812 20.38 -7.56 -3.32
N LYS A 813 20.69 -8.45 -2.36
CA LYS A 813 21.49 -9.66 -2.63
C LYS A 813 20.84 -10.46 -3.76
N ILE A 814 21.48 -10.50 -4.93
CA ILE A 814 21.13 -11.42 -6.01
C ILE A 814 21.48 -12.83 -5.52
N LYS A 815 20.51 -13.56 -4.97
CA LYS A 815 20.69 -15.00 -4.75
C LYS A 815 20.77 -15.68 -6.12
N LYS A 816 21.62 -16.72 -6.22
CA LYS A 816 21.94 -17.48 -7.45
C LYS A 816 20.73 -18.03 -8.23
N ASP A 817 19.54 -18.05 -7.65
CA ASP A 817 18.33 -18.47 -8.36
C ASP A 817 17.54 -17.22 -8.75
N GLY A 818 17.71 -16.82 -10.01
CA GLY A 818 16.98 -15.70 -10.61
C GLY A 818 15.49 -15.79 -10.30
N ILE A 819 15.00 -14.73 -9.64
CA ILE A 819 13.63 -14.19 -9.53
C ILE A 819 13.63 -13.41 -8.21
N ALA A 820 14.10 -12.17 -8.26
CA ALA A 820 13.62 -11.14 -7.36
C ALA A 820 12.47 -10.46 -8.08
N LYS A 821 11.21 -10.83 -7.77
CA LYS A 821 10.07 -10.00 -8.16
C LYS A 821 10.07 -8.76 -7.26
N CYS A 822 10.85 -7.78 -7.65
CA CYS A 822 10.70 -6.41 -7.18
C CYS A 822 9.76 -5.71 -8.16
N THR A 823 8.45 -5.98 -8.09
CA THR A 823 7.46 -5.18 -8.82
C THR A 823 6.99 -4.09 -7.87
N SER A 824 7.32 -2.84 -8.21
CA SER A 824 6.96 -1.60 -7.52
C SER A 824 5.47 -1.24 -7.57
N THR A 825 4.58 -2.16 -7.98
CA THR A 825 3.15 -1.90 -8.06
C THR A 825 2.38 -2.86 -7.15
N GLY A 826 1.65 -2.28 -6.19
CA GLY A 826 0.70 -3.00 -5.33
C GLY A 826 -0.53 -3.47 -6.09
N SER A 827 -0.36 -4.41 -7.03
CA SER A 827 -1.47 -5.13 -7.65
C SER A 827 -1.37 -6.64 -7.34
N TRP A 828 -2.19 -7.08 -6.40
CA TRP A 828 -2.40 -8.51 -6.13
C TRP A 828 -3.28 -9.10 -7.23
N ARG A 829 -2.68 -9.55 -8.33
CA ARG A 829 -3.35 -10.44 -9.31
C ARG A 829 -2.38 -11.45 -9.92
N LYS A 830 -2.05 -12.50 -9.17
CA LYS A 830 -1.80 -13.84 -9.75
C LYS A 830 -2.33 -14.90 -8.79
N CYS A 831 -3.53 -15.40 -9.11
CA CYS A 831 -4.06 -16.66 -8.58
C CYS A 831 -3.17 -17.79 -9.15
N PRO A 832 -2.53 -18.65 -8.34
CA PRO A 832 -1.87 -19.83 -8.87
C PRO A 832 -2.93 -20.83 -9.32
N LYS A 833 -2.86 -21.23 -10.59
CA LYS A 833 -3.61 -22.39 -11.11
C LYS A 833 -3.26 -23.62 -10.25
N GLN A 834 -4.32 -24.35 -9.89
CA GLN A 834 -4.39 -25.74 -9.43
C GLN A 834 -3.04 -26.48 -9.36
N LEU A 835 -2.63 -26.86 -8.15
CA LEU A 835 -1.72 -27.97 -7.90
C LEU A 835 -2.50 -29.01 -7.10
N PHE A 836 -3.03 -30.00 -7.82
CA PHE A 836 -3.34 -31.30 -7.23
C PHE A 836 -2.01 -31.92 -6.77
N VAL A 837 -1.89 -32.16 -5.47
CA VAL A 837 -0.74 -32.85 -4.89
C VAL A 837 -0.96 -34.36 -5.07
N ASN A 838 -0.11 -34.98 -5.89
CA ASN A 838 0.11 -36.42 -5.87
C ASN A 838 0.71 -36.78 -4.51
N ALA A 839 -0.06 -37.54 -3.72
CA ALA A 839 0.41 -38.16 -2.50
C ALA A 839 1.17 -39.45 -2.85
N GLU A 840 2.49 -39.41 -2.81
CA GLU A 840 3.31 -40.62 -2.69
C GLU A 840 4.16 -40.55 -1.41
N LYS A 841 3.86 -41.51 -0.52
CA LYS A 841 4.72 -42.13 0.50
C LYS A 841 5.33 -41.22 1.55
N VAL A 842 4.59 -41.05 2.65
CA VAL A 842 5.18 -40.92 3.99
C VAL A 842 4.80 -42.17 4.77
N ASP A 843 5.81 -42.95 5.13
CA ASP A 843 5.73 -44.13 5.99
C ASP A 843 5.24 -43.71 7.39
N VAL A 844 4.02 -44.10 7.75
CA VAL A 844 3.51 -43.96 9.12
C VAL A 844 3.21 -45.36 9.64
N LYS A 845 4.04 -45.80 10.60
CA LYS A 845 3.80 -47.01 11.39
C LYS A 845 2.42 -46.91 12.06
N THR A 846 1.58 -47.87 11.71
CA THR A 846 0.18 -48.03 12.14
C THR A 846 0.05 -48.40 13.62
N SER A 847 -0.91 -47.76 14.30
CA SER A 847 -1.65 -48.32 15.45
C SER A 847 -3.14 -48.40 15.04
N PRO A 848 -3.88 -49.50 15.27
CA PRO A 848 -5.12 -49.78 14.56
C PRO A 848 -6.36 -49.46 15.39
N VAL A 849 -6.95 -48.27 15.23
CA VAL A 849 -8.39 -48.04 15.50
C VAL A 849 -8.90 -46.96 14.53
N HIS A 850 -10.06 -47.21 13.92
CA HIS A 850 -10.80 -46.36 12.97
C HIS A 850 -10.61 -46.64 11.47
N ALA A 851 -11.07 -47.83 11.05
CA ALA A 851 -11.60 -48.04 9.71
C ALA A 851 -13.12 -48.30 9.81
N SER A 852 -13.94 -47.25 9.63
CA SER A 852 -15.34 -47.33 9.18
C SER A 852 -15.98 -45.94 9.15
N PHE A 853 -15.61 -45.08 8.19
CA PHE A 853 -16.46 -43.90 7.89
C PHE A 853 -16.34 -43.37 6.45
N PHE A 854 -15.78 -44.12 5.51
CA PHE A 854 -15.70 -43.70 4.11
C PHE A 854 -16.25 -44.78 3.17
N SER A 855 -17.58 -44.89 3.14
CA SER A 855 -18.31 -45.50 2.02
C SER A 855 -19.68 -44.80 1.87
N SER A 856 -19.66 -43.53 1.47
CA SER A 856 -20.75 -42.79 0.79
C SER A 856 -20.42 -41.30 0.69
N LEU A 857 -19.58 -40.96 -0.29
CA LEU A 857 -19.50 -39.62 -0.89
C LEU A 857 -19.01 -39.78 -2.34
#